data_AF-A0A235HUI8-F1
#
_entry.id   AF-A0A235HUI8-F1
#
_cell.length_a   1.000
_cell.length_b   1.000
_cell.length_c   1.000
_cell.angle_alpha   90.00
_cell.angle_beta   90.00
_cell.angle_gamma   90.00
#
_symmetry.space_group_name_H-M   'P 1'
#
loop_
_entity.id
_entity.type
_entity.pdbx_description
1 polymer ?
#
loop_
_entity_poly.entity_id
_entity_poly.type
_entity_poly.pdbx_seq_one_letter_code
_entity_poly.pdbx_strand_id
1 'polypeptide(L)'
;MREIGFIKWFGGYDRQRGRENDFGYIGREGRTDDIKVYREEVNCLESSLIEGTLVTFELVINLQTNKQFATNLNLFKEVGRIKTFGTNIGRTSKNNYWFIECQYQDNTLLHKSQIHFLESDLKEGTLIKFELRKYGDGYRAKNVHLLDFKKETDSDIIQRCLNHNDPRFCALGFWRYLNNNSIEEAISLAEEKFKRYSSWEKKRFLGEAPEAIVLYFETQTLKQVLPDEKQFKLLLQLLNNNLSIVINDNLKQEIFNIITKFQNVNLTLCDKIITKFYKLYLDHPEDRKQLRIQLHTKCLVELISDLENDLGQVTLLNELRDTLVHSKASELWIFIPNYILLKQEIWPITPRDKRVGILVSQITNQQDLNHQDKILEIAEVLEESVPEEIPTLISIFRDKHSIKCHDAILKFLPAVEQITILRARLNNNVSENANIISQIAKILAATSSDNLQFLISKLPDSVKIWDEILEFLPPEDKFLILLSKLKEEYQLENQDIIQKIGNVINAASNEERIILIDRLPDGVKYKEPILQSFHFLLPEDQIRLVWSFIADGSLFIWHYLSREAKILCVYRLAKENTNISLFITEFKRIHNTNPENDNLIRCVLKILWAKEHPNRSNEVFQEVHELLINYVIQYAKNSTEPINLDPLLPYCKPTEVKVKYCEGKLWEREEIQTTGEAKIVISAYCPRARNNCNLFEPNRSSNSNFGLYGARLSAECSQDWKNWSLLELFKAVDIVPSMPDLRKPEDYLPKLSGWINRINEIRSRLKCSVCEDIMPHNIEYSQFSTRFRVTVFSCKHGEDHDHNIYLNECWGCSEIIDSRESRYQSPEKNYYICIHCGSGTQHSNTYTQGDICPKCGTIGMKVSKRYRNCHSCNHSIKLPEERKITGSECPQCRTQGMMLTVNQKNKQVRVCRFDSCRYSISAT
;
A
#
# COMPACT_ATOMS: atom_id res chain seq x y z
N MET A 1 55.19 -45.54 51.79
CA MET A 1 54.80 -45.33 50.37
C MET A 1 53.30 -45.32 50.32
N ARG A 2 52.69 -44.35 49.63
CA ARG A 2 51.24 -44.22 49.56
C ARG A 2 50.72 -45.13 48.44
N GLU A 3 49.82 -46.04 48.78
CA GLU A 3 49.16 -46.97 47.87
C GLU A 3 47.69 -46.58 47.67
N ILE A 4 47.09 -47.10 46.59
CA ILE A 4 45.66 -46.97 46.29
C ILE A 4 45.03 -48.34 46.41
N GLY A 5 43.86 -48.42 47.03
CA GLY A 5 43.06 -49.63 47.11
C GLY A 5 41.57 -49.32 47.15
N PHE A 6 40.75 -50.35 47.27
CA PHE A 6 39.31 -50.21 47.43
C PHE A 6 38.84 -50.85 48.72
N ILE A 7 37.90 -50.21 49.41
CA ILE A 7 37.29 -50.79 50.60
C ILE A 7 36.54 -52.06 50.21
N LYS A 8 36.86 -53.20 50.83
CA LYS A 8 36.01 -54.40 50.74
C LYS A 8 34.90 -54.33 51.78
N TRP A 9 35.27 -54.00 53.01
CA TRP A 9 34.33 -53.87 54.12
C TRP A 9 35.00 -53.12 55.27
N PHE A 10 34.22 -52.34 56.03
CA PHE A 10 34.71 -51.58 57.17
C PHE A 10 33.60 -51.42 58.22
N GLY A 11 33.88 -51.73 59.49
CA GLY A 11 32.96 -51.52 60.62
C GLY A 11 31.90 -52.62 60.82
N GLY A 12 30.69 -52.29 61.28
CA GLY A 12 29.58 -53.24 61.45
C GLY A 12 29.52 -53.99 62.80
N TYR A 13 28.32 -54.42 63.20
CA TYR A 13 28.08 -55.04 64.50
C TYR A 13 28.36 -56.56 64.48
N ASP A 14 29.35 -57.00 65.25
CA ASP A 14 29.64 -58.42 65.44
C ASP A 14 28.69 -59.01 66.49
N ARG A 15 27.63 -59.70 66.04
CA ARG A 15 26.65 -60.35 66.92
C ARG A 15 27.27 -61.41 67.83
N GLN A 16 28.39 -62.04 67.46
CA GLN A 16 29.04 -63.04 68.30
C GLN A 16 29.81 -62.40 69.47
N ARG A 17 30.37 -61.21 69.26
CA ARG A 17 31.14 -60.49 70.28
C ARG A 17 30.35 -59.39 71.00
N GLY A 18 29.13 -59.09 70.55
CA GLY A 18 28.25 -58.10 71.15
C GLY A 18 28.73 -56.64 71.00
N ARG A 19 29.65 -56.36 70.07
CA ARG A 19 30.23 -55.01 69.86
C ARG A 19 30.45 -54.70 68.38
N GLU A 20 30.60 -53.43 68.04
CA GLU A 20 31.02 -53.02 66.71
C GLU A 20 32.48 -53.38 66.42
N ASN A 21 32.79 -53.73 65.17
CA ASN A 21 34.15 -53.88 64.70
C ASN A 21 34.80 -52.52 64.52
N ASP A 22 36.01 -52.38 65.03
CA ASP A 22 36.88 -51.20 64.96
C ASP A 22 37.92 -51.32 63.84
N PHE A 23 37.66 -52.15 62.83
CA PHE A 23 38.57 -52.35 61.69
C PHE A 23 37.81 -52.68 60.41
N GLY A 24 38.53 -52.65 59.30
CA GLY A 24 38.08 -53.08 57.99
C GLY A 24 39.21 -53.69 57.15
N TYR A 25 38.88 -53.99 55.90
CA TYR A 25 39.79 -54.55 54.92
C TYR A 25 39.73 -53.79 53.60
N ILE A 26 40.91 -53.58 53.01
CA ILE A 26 41.14 -52.89 51.76
C ILE A 26 41.67 -53.90 50.76
N GLY A 27 40.96 -54.09 49.65
CA GLY A 27 41.46 -54.82 48.51
C GLY A 27 42.47 -53.97 47.74
N ARG A 28 43.62 -54.55 47.40
CA ARG A 28 44.63 -53.89 46.59
C ARG A 28 44.45 -54.25 45.13
N GLU A 29 44.62 -53.28 44.23
CA GLU A 29 44.49 -53.52 42.81
C GLU A 29 45.63 -54.43 42.31
N GLY A 30 45.30 -55.50 41.58
CA GLY A 30 46.28 -56.45 41.05
C GLY A 30 46.89 -57.43 42.07
N ARG A 31 46.44 -57.43 43.34
CA ARG A 31 46.89 -58.38 44.37
C ARG A 31 45.71 -59.14 44.97
N THR A 32 45.95 -60.36 45.41
CA THR A 32 44.90 -61.23 45.97
C THR A 32 44.71 -61.08 47.48
N ASP A 33 45.65 -60.43 48.17
CA ASP A 33 45.62 -60.26 49.62
C ASP A 33 45.02 -58.91 50.03
N ASP A 34 44.21 -58.97 51.09
CA ASP A 34 43.54 -57.81 51.66
C ASP A 34 44.36 -57.21 52.80
N ILE A 35 44.42 -55.87 52.84
CA ILE A 35 45.12 -55.14 53.88
C ILE A 35 44.13 -54.68 54.95
N LYS A 36 44.43 -55.03 56.20
CA LYS A 36 43.62 -54.61 57.34
C LYS A 36 43.87 -53.13 57.65
N VAL A 37 42.81 -52.40 57.99
CA VAL A 37 42.88 -51.02 58.47
C VAL A 37 42.09 -50.88 59.76
N TYR A 38 42.63 -50.15 60.74
CA TYR A 38 41.96 -49.89 62.01
C TYR A 38 41.21 -48.57 61.98
N ARG A 39 40.17 -48.43 62.81
CA ARG A 39 39.31 -47.24 62.86
C ARG A 39 40.07 -45.96 63.18
N GLU A 40 41.09 -46.04 64.03
CA GLU A 40 41.96 -44.92 64.37
C GLU A 40 42.81 -44.40 63.20
N GLU A 41 43.01 -45.22 62.16
CA GLU A 41 43.78 -44.87 60.97
C GLU A 41 42.92 -44.26 59.86
N VAL A 42 41.62 -44.05 60.12
CA VAL A 42 40.67 -43.50 59.16
C VAL A 42 40.53 -41.99 59.33
N ASN A 43 41.03 -41.25 58.34
CA ASN A 43 41.01 -39.79 58.30
C ASN A 43 39.84 -39.21 57.50
N CYS A 44 38.84 -40.03 57.17
CA CYS A 44 37.64 -39.61 56.47
C CYS A 44 36.37 -40.07 57.21
N LEU A 45 35.20 -39.58 56.79
CA LEU A 45 33.94 -40.01 57.39
C LEU A 45 33.75 -41.53 57.20
N GLU A 46 33.56 -42.26 58.31
CA GLU A 46 33.37 -43.73 58.27
C GLU A 46 32.21 -44.15 57.37
N SER A 47 31.15 -43.33 57.31
CA SER A 47 29.98 -43.58 56.43
C SER A 47 30.32 -43.58 54.94
N SER A 48 31.47 -43.02 54.54
CA SER A 48 31.96 -43.04 53.15
C SER A 48 32.77 -44.30 52.83
N LEU A 49 33.19 -45.09 53.84
CA LEU A 49 33.96 -46.32 53.69
C LEU A 49 33.07 -47.54 53.40
N ILE A 50 32.28 -47.40 52.35
CA ILE A 50 31.43 -48.47 51.82
C ILE A 50 32.18 -49.29 50.76
N GLU A 51 31.76 -50.54 50.56
CA GLU A 51 32.40 -51.46 49.63
C GLU A 51 32.58 -50.85 48.22
N GLY A 52 33.76 -51.01 47.64
CA GLY A 52 34.19 -50.50 46.35
C GLY A 52 34.71 -49.05 46.34
N THR A 53 34.63 -48.31 47.45
CA THR A 53 35.17 -46.93 47.52
C THR A 53 36.70 -46.94 47.40
N LEU A 54 37.26 -46.13 46.50
CA LEU A 54 38.71 -46.01 46.39
C LEU A 54 39.27 -45.13 47.51
N VAL A 55 40.37 -45.58 48.05
CA VAL A 55 41.07 -44.96 49.17
C VAL A 55 42.56 -44.93 48.89
N THR A 56 43.22 -43.90 49.39
CA THR A 56 44.67 -43.88 49.52
C THR A 56 45.04 -44.22 50.95
N PHE A 57 46.12 -44.96 51.14
CA PHE A 57 46.66 -45.26 52.46
C PHE A 57 48.16 -45.44 52.38
N GLU A 58 48.82 -45.45 53.53
CA GLU A 58 50.22 -45.82 53.64
C GLU A 58 50.32 -47.23 54.20
N LEU A 59 51.23 -48.02 53.63
CA LEU A 59 51.46 -49.37 54.11
C LEU A 59 52.47 -49.35 55.25
N VAL A 60 52.09 -49.93 56.40
CA VAL A 60 52.98 -50.12 57.55
C VAL A 60 53.08 -51.60 57.86
N ILE A 61 54.30 -52.06 58.13
CA ILE A 61 54.57 -53.45 58.51
C ILE A 61 54.78 -53.49 60.02
N ASN A 62 53.95 -54.26 60.72
CA ASN A 62 54.19 -54.53 62.14
C ASN A 62 55.38 -55.50 62.25
N LEU A 63 56.54 -55.00 62.69
CA LEU A 63 57.79 -55.79 62.71
C LEU A 63 57.73 -57.03 63.63
N GLN A 64 56.86 -57.07 64.64
CA GLN A 64 56.75 -58.20 65.56
C GLN A 64 55.91 -59.35 65.00
N THR A 65 54.84 -59.03 64.26
CA THR A 65 53.93 -60.04 63.69
C THR A 65 54.16 -60.28 62.20
N ASN A 66 55.01 -59.46 61.58
CA ASN A 66 55.23 -59.36 60.14
C ASN A 66 53.94 -59.19 59.31
N LYS A 67 52.87 -58.68 59.95
CA LYS A 67 51.60 -58.40 59.28
C LYS A 67 51.57 -56.97 58.78
N GLN A 68 51.08 -56.80 57.56
CA GLN A 68 50.88 -55.49 56.95
C GLN A 68 49.51 -54.94 57.34
N PHE A 69 49.46 -53.65 57.63
CA PHE A 69 48.22 -52.91 57.83
C PHE A 69 48.32 -51.53 57.19
N ALA A 70 47.17 -50.94 56.91
CA ALA A 70 47.07 -49.62 56.32
C ALA A 70 46.95 -48.55 57.41
N THR A 71 47.68 -47.46 57.24
CA THR A 71 47.62 -46.23 58.05
C THR A 71 47.25 -45.04 57.17
N ASN A 72 46.85 -43.92 57.78
CA ASN A 72 46.52 -42.68 57.07
C ASN A 72 45.50 -42.86 55.92
N LEU A 73 44.45 -43.65 56.17
CA LEU A 73 43.42 -43.94 55.19
C LEU A 73 42.61 -42.68 54.88
N ASN A 74 42.63 -42.27 53.61
CA ASN A 74 41.88 -41.14 53.09
C ASN A 74 41.08 -41.54 51.86
N LEU A 75 39.95 -40.87 51.59
CA LEU A 75 39.21 -41.05 50.34
C LEU A 75 40.08 -40.61 49.16
N PHE A 76 40.10 -41.42 48.09
CA PHE A 76 40.80 -41.07 46.87
C PHE A 76 40.01 -40.01 46.10
N LYS A 77 40.52 -38.77 46.08
CA LYS A 77 39.92 -37.64 45.35
C LYS A 77 40.63 -37.36 44.02
N GLU A 78 39.96 -37.63 42.91
CA GLU A 78 40.51 -37.39 41.57
C GLU A 78 40.11 -36.02 41.00
N VAL A 79 40.89 -35.53 40.04
CA VAL A 79 40.54 -34.37 39.21
C VAL A 79 40.23 -34.79 37.78
N GLY A 80 39.29 -34.09 37.15
CA GLY A 80 38.93 -34.39 35.77
C GLY A 80 38.16 -33.27 35.12
N ARG A 81 37.80 -33.48 33.86
CA ARG A 81 36.93 -32.57 33.11
C ARG A 81 35.68 -33.27 32.63
N ILE A 82 34.56 -32.56 32.63
CA ILE A 82 33.32 -33.05 32.01
C ILE A 82 33.57 -33.21 30.50
N LYS A 83 33.35 -34.42 29.95
CA LYS A 83 33.68 -34.74 28.55
C LYS A 83 32.49 -34.57 27.61
N THR A 84 31.35 -35.20 27.90
CA THR A 84 30.17 -35.12 27.02
C THR A 84 28.88 -35.34 27.81
N PHE A 85 27.83 -34.61 27.46
CA PHE A 85 26.45 -34.89 27.89
C PHE A 85 25.96 -36.14 27.17
N GLY A 86 25.38 -37.11 27.87
CA GLY A 86 24.80 -38.29 27.23
C GLY A 86 23.55 -37.93 26.42
N THR A 87 23.71 -37.34 25.24
CA THR A 87 22.60 -36.83 24.41
C THR A 87 21.98 -37.86 23.48
N ASN A 88 22.53 -39.08 23.36
CA ASN A 88 22.08 -40.05 22.35
C ASN A 88 21.82 -41.47 22.88
N ILE A 89 21.00 -41.60 23.92
CA ILE A 89 20.28 -42.87 24.15
C ILE A 89 18.79 -42.54 24.10
N GLY A 90 18.20 -42.72 22.92
CA GLY A 90 16.80 -42.44 22.66
C GLY A 90 15.87 -43.29 23.52
N ARG A 91 15.35 -42.69 24.59
CA ARG A 91 14.04 -42.95 25.23
C ARG A 91 13.82 -41.87 26.29
N THR A 92 12.56 -41.48 26.47
CA THR A 92 12.05 -40.23 27.04
C THR A 92 12.20 -40.07 28.56
N SER A 93 13.24 -40.62 29.17
CA SER A 93 13.59 -40.35 30.57
C SER A 93 14.81 -39.43 30.64
N LYS A 94 14.74 -38.37 31.46
CA LYS A 94 15.84 -37.40 31.67
C LYS A 94 17.13 -38.16 31.99
N ASN A 95 18.12 -38.12 31.08
CA ASN A 95 19.42 -38.74 31.29
C ASN A 95 20.13 -38.01 32.44
N ASN A 96 20.12 -38.61 33.63
CA ASN A 96 20.75 -38.07 34.82
C ASN A 96 22.25 -38.43 34.89
N TYR A 97 22.93 -38.62 33.76
CA TYR A 97 24.31 -39.10 33.73
C TYR A 97 25.21 -38.29 32.78
N TRP A 98 26.46 -38.13 33.17
CA TRP A 98 27.56 -37.52 32.43
C TRP A 98 28.79 -38.43 32.41
N PHE A 99 29.71 -38.16 31.49
CA PHE A 99 31.02 -38.79 31.46
C PHE A 99 32.11 -37.79 31.83
N ILE A 100 33.02 -38.24 32.69
CA ILE A 100 34.21 -37.49 33.11
C ILE A 100 35.43 -38.12 32.45
N GLU A 101 36.28 -37.26 31.89
CA GLU A 101 37.64 -37.62 31.48
C GLU A 101 38.59 -37.27 32.63
N CYS A 102 39.29 -38.28 33.15
CA CYS A 102 40.35 -38.12 34.13
C CYS A 102 41.51 -39.06 33.78
N GLN A 103 42.66 -38.87 34.45
CA GLN A 103 43.87 -39.64 34.16
C GLN A 103 43.73 -41.14 34.49
N TYR A 104 42.89 -41.51 35.46
CA TYR A 104 42.78 -42.88 35.93
C TYR A 104 41.98 -43.77 34.97
N GLN A 105 40.84 -43.26 34.48
CA GLN A 105 40.00 -43.98 33.52
C GLN A 105 39.18 -42.99 32.69
N ASP A 106 39.24 -43.17 31.38
CA ASP A 106 38.40 -42.41 30.47
C ASP A 106 36.94 -42.88 30.55
N ASN A 107 36.00 -41.94 30.46
CA ASN A 107 34.54 -42.14 30.57
C ASN A 107 34.05 -42.63 31.96
N THR A 108 34.57 -42.05 33.04
CA THR A 108 34.02 -42.26 34.39
C THR A 108 32.59 -41.74 34.47
N LEU A 109 31.64 -42.57 34.93
CA LEU A 109 30.22 -42.23 34.94
C LEU A 109 29.84 -41.35 36.15
N LEU A 110 29.25 -40.19 35.90
CA LEU A 110 28.76 -39.24 36.89
C LEU A 110 27.23 -39.21 36.89
N HIS A 111 26.59 -39.52 38.01
CA HIS A 111 25.14 -39.36 38.16
C HIS A 111 24.79 -37.98 38.75
N LYS A 112 23.64 -37.41 38.34
CA LYS A 112 23.14 -36.11 38.77
C LYS A 112 23.11 -35.92 40.28
N SER A 113 22.70 -36.96 41.00
CA SER A 113 22.61 -36.91 42.47
C SER A 113 23.96 -36.80 43.20
N GLN A 114 25.07 -36.86 42.47
CA GLN A 114 26.42 -36.77 43.04
C GLN A 114 27.05 -35.39 42.83
N ILE A 115 26.31 -34.45 42.25
CA ILE A 115 26.81 -33.12 41.88
C ILE A 115 26.44 -32.14 43.00
N HIS A 116 27.45 -31.53 43.61
CA HIS A 116 27.30 -30.60 44.73
C HIS A 116 27.56 -29.15 44.33
N PHE A 117 27.25 -28.80 43.09
CA PHE A 117 27.31 -27.44 42.54
C PHE A 117 26.18 -27.23 41.53
N LEU A 118 25.98 -26.00 41.06
CA LEU A 118 24.86 -25.67 40.19
C LEU A 118 24.97 -26.41 38.86
N GLU A 119 23.86 -26.98 38.42
CA GLU A 119 23.79 -27.75 37.16
C GLU A 119 24.18 -26.90 35.94
N SER A 120 23.99 -25.57 36.01
CA SER A 120 24.42 -24.61 34.98
C SER A 120 25.94 -24.58 34.73
N ASP A 121 26.72 -25.00 35.72
CA ASP A 121 28.18 -24.98 35.65
C ASP A 121 28.75 -26.29 35.09
N LEU A 122 27.90 -27.33 34.93
CA LEU A 122 28.24 -28.54 34.21
C LEU A 122 28.26 -28.26 32.71
N LYS A 123 29.40 -27.79 32.20
CA LYS A 123 29.65 -27.63 30.76
C LYS A 123 30.79 -28.57 30.37
N GLU A 124 30.83 -28.96 29.10
CA GLU A 124 31.98 -29.68 28.57
C GLU A 124 33.26 -28.87 28.81
N GLY A 125 34.29 -29.53 29.31
CA GLY A 125 35.54 -28.92 29.73
C GLY A 125 35.54 -28.33 31.14
N THR A 126 34.41 -28.29 31.86
CA THR A 126 34.38 -27.87 33.27
C THR A 126 35.28 -28.77 34.10
N LEU A 127 36.16 -28.15 34.88
CA LEU A 127 37.11 -28.83 35.75
C LEU A 127 36.46 -29.12 37.11
N ILE A 128 36.58 -30.37 37.55
CA ILE A 128 35.92 -30.88 38.74
C ILE A 128 36.89 -31.71 39.58
N LYS A 129 36.56 -31.83 40.87
CA LYS A 129 37.13 -32.82 41.78
C LYS A 129 36.05 -33.78 42.25
N PHE A 130 36.38 -35.04 42.44
CA PHE A 130 35.41 -36.07 42.80
C PHE A 130 36.08 -37.28 43.46
N GLU A 131 35.28 -38.11 44.11
CA GLU A 131 35.70 -39.38 44.67
C GLU A 131 35.39 -40.52 43.68
N LEU A 132 36.29 -41.48 43.54
CA LEU A 132 36.11 -42.61 42.62
C LEU A 132 35.57 -43.84 43.37
N ARG A 133 34.55 -44.49 42.84
CA ARG A 133 34.02 -45.75 43.40
C ARG A 133 33.85 -46.82 42.32
N LYS A 134 34.35 -48.02 42.59
CA LYS A 134 34.20 -49.18 41.70
C LYS A 134 32.79 -49.77 41.81
N TYR A 135 32.18 -50.09 40.68
CA TYR A 135 30.82 -50.65 40.60
C TYR A 135 30.75 -51.67 39.45
N GLY A 136 30.83 -52.97 39.79
CA GLY A 136 31.06 -54.02 38.79
C GLY A 136 32.42 -53.85 38.10
N ASP A 137 32.44 -53.87 36.77
CA ASP A 137 33.65 -53.70 35.96
C ASP A 137 34.00 -52.22 35.66
N GLY A 138 33.18 -51.27 36.10
CA GLY A 138 33.36 -49.84 35.83
C GLY A 138 33.52 -48.98 37.09
N TYR A 139 33.82 -47.70 36.88
CA TYR A 139 33.97 -46.71 37.95
C TYR A 139 32.91 -45.60 37.83
N ARG A 140 32.50 -45.09 38.98
CA ARG A 140 31.55 -43.99 39.10
C ARG A 140 32.13 -42.88 39.95
N ALA A 141 31.88 -41.64 39.54
CA ALA A 141 32.22 -40.47 40.33
C ALA A 141 31.16 -40.21 41.41
N LYS A 142 31.65 -39.90 42.60
CA LYS A 142 30.89 -39.58 43.81
C LYS A 142 31.36 -38.24 44.36
N ASN A 143 30.50 -37.54 45.10
CA ASN A 143 30.82 -36.27 45.73
C ASN A 143 31.56 -35.29 44.82
N VAL A 144 30.94 -34.94 43.68
CA VAL A 144 31.55 -34.12 42.65
C VAL A 144 31.37 -32.65 42.98
N HIS A 145 32.49 -31.93 43.08
CA HIS A 145 32.54 -30.49 43.32
C HIS A 145 33.25 -29.78 42.17
N LEU A 146 32.88 -28.53 41.93
CA LEU A 146 33.64 -27.65 41.05
C LEU A 146 35.05 -27.47 41.61
N LEU A 147 36.05 -27.54 40.74
CA LEU A 147 37.43 -27.27 41.14
C LEU A 147 37.64 -25.75 41.11
N ASP A 148 37.45 -25.08 42.25
CA ASP A 148 37.70 -23.65 42.44
C ASP A 148 39.14 -23.41 42.95
N PHE A 149 40.01 -23.02 42.03
CA PHE A 149 41.45 -22.93 42.25
C PHE A 149 41.88 -21.82 43.20
N LYS A 150 41.06 -20.78 43.38
CA LYS A 150 41.36 -19.73 44.38
C LYS A 150 41.13 -20.22 45.81
N LYS A 151 40.35 -21.29 45.97
CA LYS A 151 39.92 -21.81 47.28
C LYS A 151 40.39 -23.23 47.56
N GLU A 152 40.97 -23.93 46.60
CA GLU A 152 41.48 -25.28 46.82
C GLU A 152 42.63 -25.26 47.82
N THR A 153 42.51 -26.10 48.86
CA THR A 153 43.50 -26.25 49.92
C THR A 153 43.97 -27.69 50.06
N ASP A 154 43.34 -28.63 49.38
CA ASP A 154 43.73 -30.03 49.40
C ASP A 154 45.04 -30.23 48.63
N SER A 155 46.12 -30.53 49.36
CA SER A 155 47.47 -30.70 48.82
C SER A 155 47.54 -31.80 47.77
N ASP A 156 46.74 -32.85 47.91
CA ASP A 156 46.73 -33.97 46.97
C ASP A 156 46.13 -33.53 45.63
N ILE A 157 45.09 -32.69 45.67
CA ILE A 157 44.44 -32.14 44.48
C ILE A 157 45.38 -31.16 43.76
N ILE A 158 46.06 -30.27 44.49
CA ILE A 158 47.03 -29.33 43.93
C ILE A 158 48.17 -30.10 43.24
N GLN A 159 48.72 -31.13 43.91
CA GLN A 159 49.80 -31.92 43.36
C GLN A 159 49.37 -32.71 42.12
N ARG A 160 48.15 -33.27 42.12
CA ARG A 160 47.55 -33.91 40.92
C ARG A 160 47.41 -32.92 39.77
N CYS A 161 46.97 -31.69 40.03
CA CYS A 161 46.86 -30.65 39.01
C CYS A 161 48.22 -30.31 38.38
N LEU A 162 49.27 -30.14 39.19
CA LEU A 162 50.63 -29.87 38.71
C LEU A 162 51.22 -31.03 37.89
N ASN A 163 50.87 -32.26 38.26
CA ASN A 163 51.31 -33.47 37.57
C ASN A 163 50.44 -33.84 36.35
N HIS A 164 49.36 -33.10 36.11
CA HIS A 164 48.46 -33.37 35.00
C HIS A 164 49.10 -32.99 33.65
N ASN A 165 48.84 -33.79 32.60
CA ASN A 165 49.42 -33.57 31.27
C ASN A 165 48.76 -32.40 30.52
N ASP A 166 47.49 -32.12 30.77
CA ASP A 166 46.79 -30.97 30.20
C ASP A 166 47.28 -29.66 30.87
N PRO A 167 47.77 -28.68 30.08
CA PRO A 167 48.36 -27.44 30.57
C PRO A 167 47.39 -26.59 31.41
N ARG A 168 46.08 -26.78 31.29
CA ARG A 168 45.09 -26.06 32.10
C ARG A 168 45.17 -26.44 33.56
N PHE A 169 45.15 -27.73 33.87
CA PHE A 169 45.29 -28.20 35.25
C PHE A 169 46.65 -27.78 35.83
N CYS A 170 47.70 -27.84 35.02
CA CYS A 170 49.03 -27.44 35.45
C CYS A 170 49.11 -25.93 35.77
N ALA A 171 48.67 -25.06 34.85
CA ALA A 171 48.62 -23.60 35.05
C ALA A 171 47.80 -23.22 36.29
N LEU A 172 46.70 -23.94 36.53
CA LEU A 172 45.81 -23.70 37.66
C LEU A 172 46.40 -24.19 38.99
N GLY A 173 47.16 -25.29 38.99
CA GLY A 173 47.91 -25.74 40.15
C GLY A 173 48.92 -24.69 40.66
N PHE A 174 49.51 -23.90 39.74
CA PHE A 174 50.49 -22.86 40.11
C PHE A 174 49.92 -21.72 40.94
N TRP A 175 48.64 -21.38 40.80
CA TRP A 175 48.00 -20.32 41.61
C TRP A 175 48.10 -20.60 43.11
N ARG A 176 47.95 -21.86 43.53
CA ARG A 176 48.07 -22.23 44.95
C ARG A 176 49.45 -22.74 45.32
N TYR A 177 50.19 -23.32 44.38
CA TYR A 177 51.60 -23.64 44.59
C TYR A 177 52.41 -22.40 45.00
N LEU A 178 52.19 -21.25 44.36
CA LEU A 178 52.80 -19.95 44.71
C LEU A 178 52.44 -19.43 46.10
N ASN A 179 51.33 -19.87 46.70
CA ASN A 179 50.95 -19.43 48.04
C ASN A 179 51.69 -20.22 49.14
N ASN A 180 52.18 -21.41 48.81
CA ASN A 180 52.81 -22.33 49.77
C ASN A 180 54.32 -22.55 49.48
N ASN A 181 54.85 -22.04 48.36
CA ASN A 181 56.24 -22.20 47.91
C ASN A 181 56.77 -20.88 47.33
N SER A 182 58.09 -20.77 47.12
CA SER A 182 58.72 -19.55 46.60
C SER A 182 58.38 -19.28 45.12
N ILE A 183 58.46 -18.01 44.70
CA ILE A 183 58.23 -17.64 43.29
C ILE A 183 59.30 -18.22 42.38
N GLU A 184 60.53 -18.38 42.87
CA GLU A 184 61.66 -18.98 42.17
C GLU A 184 61.45 -20.48 41.92
N GLU A 185 61.01 -21.25 42.92
CA GLU A 185 60.67 -22.67 42.76
C GLU A 185 59.49 -22.86 41.81
N ALA A 186 58.49 -21.98 41.89
CA ALA A 186 57.34 -22.01 41.00
C ALA A 186 57.72 -21.68 39.54
N ILE A 187 58.60 -20.69 39.32
CA ILE A 187 59.13 -20.35 37.99
C ILE A 187 59.94 -21.52 37.45
N SER A 188 60.83 -22.13 38.25
CA SER A 188 61.64 -23.28 37.83
C SER A 188 60.77 -24.48 37.41
N LEU A 189 59.74 -24.80 38.20
CA LEU A 189 58.80 -25.88 37.89
C LEU A 189 57.92 -25.52 36.66
N ALA A 190 57.52 -24.25 36.52
CA ALA A 190 56.76 -23.76 35.38
C ALA A 190 57.59 -23.85 34.09
N GLU A 191 58.89 -23.54 34.13
CA GLU A 191 59.79 -23.70 32.99
C GLU A 191 59.93 -25.16 32.55
N GLU A 192 60.11 -26.08 33.51
CA GLU A 192 60.20 -27.52 33.22
C GLU A 192 58.95 -28.00 32.48
N LYS A 193 57.77 -27.58 32.93
CA LYS A 193 56.48 -27.92 32.32
C LYS A 193 56.31 -27.22 30.96
N PHE A 194 56.64 -25.93 30.88
CA PHE A 194 56.51 -25.12 29.67
C PHE A 194 57.35 -25.66 28.50
N LYS A 195 58.54 -26.22 28.79
CA LYS A 195 59.42 -26.85 27.79
C LYS A 195 58.79 -28.10 27.16
N ARG A 196 57.92 -28.80 27.88
CA ARG A 196 57.25 -30.03 27.41
C ARG A 196 56.02 -29.77 26.54
N TYR A 197 55.51 -28.54 26.53
CA TYR A 197 54.31 -28.16 25.79
C TYR A 197 54.60 -27.80 24.33
N SER A 198 53.68 -28.17 23.43
CA SER A 198 53.64 -27.67 22.06
C SER A 198 53.27 -26.18 22.00
N SER A 199 53.43 -25.52 20.84
CA SER A 199 53.21 -24.06 20.72
C SER A 199 51.81 -23.59 21.13
N TRP A 200 50.77 -24.37 20.85
CA TRP A 200 49.41 -24.01 21.25
C TRP A 200 49.17 -24.25 22.75
N GLU A 201 49.75 -25.31 23.32
CA GLU A 201 49.70 -25.60 24.76
C GLU A 201 50.46 -24.55 25.56
N LYS A 202 51.59 -24.05 25.05
CA LYS A 202 52.34 -22.93 25.62
C LYS A 202 51.49 -21.67 25.70
N LYS A 203 50.82 -21.30 24.59
CA LYS A 203 49.92 -20.15 24.57
C LYS A 203 48.78 -20.31 25.58
N ARG A 204 48.25 -21.54 25.69
CA ARG A 204 47.16 -21.86 26.62
C ARG A 204 47.62 -21.83 28.08
N PHE A 205 48.82 -22.32 28.38
CA PHE A 205 49.44 -22.24 29.70
C PHE A 205 49.64 -20.78 30.13
N LEU A 206 50.23 -19.94 29.27
CA LEU A 206 50.46 -18.52 29.57
C LEU A 206 49.15 -17.72 29.76
N GLY A 207 48.07 -18.14 29.11
CA GLY A 207 46.76 -17.48 29.28
C GLY A 207 46.14 -17.68 30.66
N GLU A 208 46.46 -18.79 31.33
CA GLU A 208 45.84 -19.21 32.60
C GLU A 208 46.81 -19.11 33.80
N ALA A 209 48.11 -18.92 33.53
CA ALA A 209 49.14 -18.84 34.55
C ALA A 209 49.07 -17.52 35.37
N PRO A 210 49.56 -17.53 36.62
CA PRO A 210 49.68 -16.33 37.44
C PRO A 210 50.50 -15.19 36.80
N GLU A 211 50.06 -13.94 36.97
CA GLU A 211 50.65 -12.73 36.35
C GLU A 211 52.15 -12.56 36.64
N ALA A 212 52.60 -12.94 37.84
CA ALA A 212 54.01 -12.86 38.22
C ALA A 212 54.90 -13.81 37.40
N ILE A 213 54.36 -14.97 36.98
CA ILE A 213 55.05 -15.91 36.09
C ILE A 213 55.02 -15.36 34.65
N VAL A 214 53.94 -14.70 34.24
CA VAL A 214 53.79 -14.10 32.89
C VAL A 214 54.77 -12.93 32.67
N LEU A 215 54.86 -11.99 33.63
CA LEU A 215 55.76 -10.82 33.56
C LEU A 215 57.24 -11.21 33.44
N TYR A 216 57.66 -12.29 34.09
CA TYR A 216 59.01 -12.83 33.97
C TYR A 216 59.34 -13.26 32.53
N PHE A 217 58.43 -14.00 31.87
CA PHE A 217 58.63 -14.41 30.48
C PHE A 217 58.46 -13.26 29.46
N GLU A 218 57.62 -12.26 29.77
CA GLU A 218 57.39 -11.12 28.89
C GLU A 218 58.57 -10.12 28.86
N THR A 219 59.34 -9.99 29.95
CA THR A 219 60.49 -9.05 30.03
C THR A 219 61.78 -9.57 29.38
N GLN A 220 62.04 -10.89 29.37
CA GLN A 220 63.22 -11.45 28.69
C GLN A 220 63.08 -11.54 27.16
N THR A 221 61.84 -11.49 26.63
CA THR A 221 61.57 -11.78 25.21
C THR A 221 60.63 -10.77 24.55
N LEU A 222 60.87 -9.48 24.75
CA LEU A 222 60.06 -8.40 24.17
C LEU A 222 60.15 -8.24 22.64
N LYS A 223 60.87 -9.10 21.90
CA LYS A 223 61.03 -8.94 20.45
C LYS A 223 60.15 -9.78 19.52
N GLN A 224 59.45 -10.85 19.92
CA GLN A 224 58.78 -11.69 18.89
C GLN A 224 57.45 -12.38 19.24
N VAL A 225 56.88 -12.26 20.46
CA VAL A 225 55.73 -13.12 20.84
C VAL A 225 54.46 -12.35 21.24
N LEU A 226 54.56 -11.06 21.57
CA LEU A 226 53.40 -10.28 22.03
C LEU A 226 52.67 -9.55 20.88
N PRO A 227 51.34 -9.71 20.76
CA PRO A 227 50.51 -8.93 19.85
C PRO A 227 50.63 -7.42 20.08
N ASP A 228 50.48 -6.64 19.01
CA ASP A 228 50.60 -5.17 18.99
C ASP A 228 49.81 -4.46 20.11
N GLU A 229 48.64 -4.99 20.49
CA GLU A 229 47.78 -4.44 21.54
C GLU A 229 48.42 -4.50 22.95
N LYS A 230 49.22 -5.54 23.22
CA LYS A 230 49.92 -5.68 24.51
C LYS A 230 51.18 -4.81 24.58
N GLN A 231 51.89 -4.63 23.47
CA GLN A 231 52.99 -3.67 23.37
C GLN A 231 52.49 -2.25 23.66
N PHE A 232 51.30 -1.93 23.15
CA PHE A 232 50.66 -0.64 23.34
C PHE A 232 50.23 -0.39 24.80
N LYS A 233 49.64 -1.39 25.46
CA LYS A 233 49.25 -1.30 26.88
C LYS A 233 50.45 -1.07 27.79
N LEU A 234 51.61 -1.66 27.44
CA LEU A 234 52.87 -1.47 28.13
C LEU A 234 53.38 -0.02 27.99
N LEU A 235 53.30 0.57 26.78
CA LEU A 235 53.64 1.99 26.55
C LEU A 235 52.78 2.93 27.39
N LEU A 236 51.46 2.71 27.46
CA LEU A 236 50.57 3.51 28.31
C LEU A 236 50.89 3.37 29.81
N GLN A 237 51.30 2.19 30.26
CA GLN A 237 51.70 1.95 31.64
C GLN A 237 53.04 2.61 31.97
N LEU A 238 53.99 2.64 31.02
CA LEU A 238 55.23 3.42 31.13
C LEU A 238 54.95 4.94 31.18
N LEU A 239 53.92 5.41 30.49
CA LEU A 239 53.53 6.83 30.39
C LEU A 239 52.67 7.35 31.58
N ASN A 240 52.04 6.47 32.35
CA ASN A 240 51.22 6.85 33.52
C ASN A 240 52.04 7.08 34.79
N ASN A 241 53.26 6.53 34.85
CA ASN A 241 54.16 6.79 35.95
C ASN A 241 54.92 8.08 35.59
N ASN A 242 54.73 9.16 36.37
CA ASN A 242 55.43 10.47 36.26
C ASN A 242 56.96 10.33 36.38
N LEU A 243 57.58 9.59 35.47
CA LEU A 243 59.00 9.47 35.36
C LEU A 243 59.43 10.67 34.51
N SER A 244 60.22 11.56 35.10
CA SER A 244 60.92 12.66 34.43
C SER A 244 62.00 12.13 33.47
N ILE A 245 61.61 11.22 32.58
CA ILE A 245 62.46 10.65 31.57
C ILE A 245 62.64 11.76 30.53
N VAL A 246 63.86 12.29 30.45
CA VAL A 246 64.30 13.09 29.31
C VAL A 246 64.02 12.26 28.05
N ILE A 247 63.04 12.67 27.26
CA ILE A 247 62.71 12.01 26.00
C ILE A 247 63.85 12.33 25.04
N ASN A 248 64.82 11.42 24.97
CA ASN A 248 65.90 11.49 24.00
C ASN A 248 65.36 11.27 22.58
N ASP A 249 66.17 11.58 21.56
CA ASP A 249 65.71 11.54 20.17
C ASP A 249 65.36 10.12 19.69
N ASN A 250 65.96 9.07 20.28
CA ASN A 250 65.56 7.68 20.01
C ASN A 250 64.13 7.40 20.49
N LEU A 251 63.78 7.85 21.69
CA LEU A 251 62.42 7.69 22.22
C LEU A 251 61.42 8.59 21.48
N LYS A 252 61.81 9.80 21.06
CA LYS A 252 60.95 10.65 20.20
C LYS A 252 60.65 9.96 18.86
N GLN A 253 61.67 9.41 18.21
CA GLN A 253 61.48 8.71 16.94
C GLN A 253 60.65 7.43 17.12
N GLU A 254 60.81 6.73 18.24
CA GLU A 254 59.98 5.58 18.57
C GLU A 254 58.52 6.00 18.79
N ILE A 255 58.26 7.12 19.47
CA ILE A 255 56.91 7.69 19.64
C ILE A 255 56.31 8.06 18.26
N PHE A 256 57.07 8.73 17.38
CA PHE A 256 56.60 9.02 16.02
C PHE A 256 56.29 7.74 15.24
N ASN A 257 57.19 6.75 15.26
CA ASN A 257 56.98 5.46 14.57
C ASN A 257 55.77 4.70 15.11
N ILE A 258 55.54 4.72 16.42
CA ILE A 258 54.37 4.12 17.06
C ILE A 258 53.10 4.88 16.63
N ILE A 259 53.06 6.21 16.71
CA ILE A 259 51.89 6.98 16.27
C ILE A 259 51.61 6.70 14.78
N THR A 260 52.63 6.71 13.93
CA THR A 260 52.51 6.43 12.50
C THR A 260 52.03 5.00 12.21
N LYS A 261 52.49 4.01 12.99
CA LYS A 261 52.03 2.61 12.89
C LYS A 261 50.58 2.45 13.37
N PHE A 262 50.20 3.12 14.45
CA PHE A 262 48.95 2.88 15.16
C PHE A 262 47.81 3.85 14.82
N GLN A 263 48.05 4.96 14.13
CA GLN A 263 47.02 5.93 13.76
C GLN A 263 45.90 5.37 12.86
N ASN A 264 46.17 4.24 12.19
CA ASN A 264 45.17 3.50 11.41
C ASN A 264 44.40 2.45 12.24
N VAL A 265 44.91 2.11 13.42
CA VAL A 265 44.39 1.03 14.28
C VAL A 265 43.64 1.59 15.49
N ASN A 266 44.14 2.67 16.12
CA ASN A 266 43.58 3.19 17.37
C ASN A 266 43.68 4.73 17.50
N LEU A 267 42.80 5.42 16.79
CA LEU A 267 42.73 6.88 16.70
C LEU A 267 42.58 7.60 18.04
N THR A 268 41.67 7.12 18.91
CA THR A 268 41.38 7.73 20.23
C THR A 268 42.58 7.73 21.16
N LEU A 269 43.54 6.85 20.88
CA LEU A 269 44.70 6.63 21.71
C LEU A 269 45.90 7.43 21.23
N CYS A 270 46.09 7.50 19.89
CA CYS A 270 46.98 8.48 19.28
C CYS A 270 46.57 9.92 19.64
N ASP A 271 45.26 10.18 19.72
CA ASP A 271 44.70 11.48 20.14
C ASP A 271 45.22 11.91 21.53
N LYS A 272 45.13 11.01 22.52
CA LYS A 272 45.65 11.27 23.88
C LYS A 272 47.14 11.57 23.90
N ILE A 273 47.90 10.99 22.97
CA ILE A 273 49.34 11.23 22.84
C ILE A 273 49.58 12.60 22.20
N ILE A 274 48.88 12.93 21.12
CA ILE A 274 48.99 14.23 20.44
C ILE A 274 48.64 15.38 21.38
N THR A 275 47.53 15.31 22.13
CA THR A 275 47.16 16.37 23.08
C THR A 275 48.23 16.60 24.16
N LYS A 276 49.02 15.58 24.52
CA LYS A 276 50.11 15.72 25.50
C LYS A 276 51.43 16.18 24.89
N PHE A 277 51.67 15.90 23.60
CA PHE A 277 52.98 16.05 22.97
C PHE A 277 52.97 16.86 21.67
N TYR A 278 51.91 17.61 21.36
CA TYR A 278 51.82 18.46 20.16
C TYR A 278 53.00 19.44 20.04
N LYS A 279 53.61 19.87 21.16
CA LYS A 279 54.81 20.72 21.15
C LYS A 279 56.01 20.06 20.48
N LEU A 280 56.12 18.73 20.52
CA LEU A 280 57.18 18.00 19.81
C LEU A 280 57.06 18.16 18.29
N TYR A 281 55.88 18.54 17.81
CA TYR A 281 55.59 18.73 16.41
C TYR A 281 55.77 20.16 15.92
N LEU A 282 56.03 21.16 16.79
CA LEU A 282 56.10 22.58 16.41
C LEU A 282 57.14 22.83 15.29
N ASP A 283 58.35 22.31 15.47
CA ASP A 283 59.47 22.47 14.54
C ASP A 283 59.60 21.33 13.51
N HIS A 284 58.60 20.44 13.44
CA HIS A 284 58.62 19.21 12.65
C HIS A 284 57.42 19.11 11.68
N PRO A 285 57.33 19.99 10.67
CA PRO A 285 56.20 20.03 9.74
C PRO A 285 56.04 18.75 8.92
N GLU A 286 57.13 18.07 8.58
CA GLU A 286 57.08 16.82 7.80
C GLU A 286 56.54 15.65 8.62
N ASP A 287 56.85 15.59 9.92
CA ASP A 287 56.28 14.59 10.83
C ASP A 287 54.80 14.90 11.14
N ARG A 288 54.42 16.18 11.24
CA ARG A 288 52.99 16.58 11.35
C ARG A 288 52.17 16.13 10.16
N LYS A 289 52.68 16.33 8.93
CA LYS A 289 51.98 15.96 7.70
C LYS A 289 51.81 14.45 7.54
N GLN A 290 52.63 13.64 8.22
CA GLN A 290 52.48 12.17 8.27
C GLN A 290 51.35 11.72 9.20
N LEU A 291 50.84 12.62 10.06
CA LEU A 291 49.69 12.33 10.89
C LEU A 291 48.44 12.17 10.02
N ARG A 292 47.60 11.21 10.38
CA ARG A 292 46.26 11.08 9.83
C ARG A 292 45.52 12.40 10.03
N ILE A 293 44.73 12.79 9.03
CA ILE A 293 44.15 14.13 8.92
C ILE A 293 43.44 14.62 10.19
N GLN A 294 42.74 13.75 10.91
CA GLN A 294 42.10 14.08 12.19
C GLN A 294 43.10 14.48 13.29
N LEU A 295 44.22 13.76 13.39
CA LEU A 295 45.29 14.03 14.35
C LEU A 295 46.10 15.26 13.92
N HIS A 296 46.31 15.44 12.61
CA HIS A 296 46.96 16.62 12.04
C HIS A 296 46.15 17.89 12.33
N THR A 297 44.84 17.90 12.08
CA THR A 297 43.94 19.02 12.41
C THR A 297 43.99 19.35 13.90
N LYS A 298 43.91 18.35 14.79
CA LYS A 298 43.99 18.60 16.24
C LYS A 298 45.36 19.15 16.67
N CYS A 299 46.45 18.60 16.12
CA CYS A 299 47.78 19.12 16.37
C CYS A 299 47.89 20.59 15.93
N LEU A 300 47.35 20.96 14.77
CA LEU A 300 47.33 22.34 14.29
C LEU A 300 46.49 23.24 15.19
N VAL A 301 45.30 22.80 15.62
CA VAL A 301 44.45 23.58 16.54
C VAL A 301 45.17 23.88 17.85
N GLU A 302 45.81 22.89 18.48
CA GLU A 302 46.56 23.09 19.72
C GLU A 302 47.74 24.05 19.49
N LEU A 303 48.49 23.90 18.39
CA LEU A 303 49.61 24.78 18.05
C LEU A 303 49.15 26.23 17.76
N ILE A 304 48.05 26.43 17.04
CA ILE A 304 47.46 27.76 16.76
C ILE A 304 46.99 28.43 18.05
N SER A 305 46.49 27.64 19.00
CA SER A 305 45.96 28.11 20.29
C SER A 305 47.06 28.51 21.27
N ASP A 306 48.22 27.85 21.21
CA ASP A 306 49.38 28.13 22.08
C ASP A 306 50.29 29.26 21.59
N LEU A 307 50.17 29.68 20.32
CA LEU A 307 51.03 30.72 19.75
C LEU A 307 50.49 32.13 19.98
N GLU A 308 51.30 32.95 20.65
CA GLU A 308 51.02 34.39 20.86
C GLU A 308 51.47 35.29 19.68
N ASN A 309 52.27 34.77 18.74
CA ASN A 309 52.82 35.55 17.61
C ASN A 309 51.99 35.40 16.32
N ASP A 310 51.49 36.53 15.79
CA ASP A 310 50.68 36.63 14.57
C ASP A 310 51.33 35.94 13.35
N LEU A 311 52.65 36.06 13.16
CA LEU A 311 53.30 35.53 11.96
C LEU A 311 53.34 33.98 11.94
N GLY A 312 53.60 33.38 13.11
CA GLY A 312 53.55 31.93 13.28
C GLY A 312 52.12 31.39 13.18
N GLN A 313 51.16 32.16 13.70
CA GLN A 313 49.75 31.80 13.66
C GLN A 313 49.20 31.78 12.22
N VAL A 314 49.53 32.75 11.38
CA VAL A 314 49.10 32.79 9.95
C VAL A 314 49.63 31.58 9.18
N THR A 315 50.86 31.14 9.45
CA THR A 315 51.45 29.97 8.77
C THR A 315 50.67 28.70 9.10
N LEU A 316 50.34 28.48 10.38
CA LEU A 316 49.55 27.32 10.80
C LEU A 316 48.08 27.43 10.38
N LEU A 317 47.50 28.64 10.33
CA LEU A 317 46.15 28.87 9.81
C LEU A 317 46.05 28.51 8.33
N ASN A 318 47.06 28.84 7.53
CA ASN A 318 47.12 28.42 6.12
C ASN A 318 47.30 26.90 6.00
N GLU A 319 48.16 26.29 6.83
CA GLU A 319 48.29 24.83 6.86
C GLU A 319 46.96 24.14 7.26
N LEU A 320 46.23 24.70 8.22
CA LEU A 320 44.91 24.22 8.62
C LEU A 320 43.89 24.40 7.49
N ARG A 321 43.87 25.55 6.83
CA ARG A 321 43.03 25.82 5.66
C ARG A 321 43.26 24.79 4.56
N ASP A 322 44.52 24.58 4.19
CA ASP A 322 44.90 23.62 3.14
C ASP A 322 44.47 22.21 3.53
N THR A 323 44.68 21.83 4.79
CA THR A 323 44.25 20.53 5.32
C THR A 323 42.74 20.35 5.20
N LEU A 324 41.95 21.35 5.58
CA LEU A 324 40.48 21.29 5.54
C LEU A 324 39.96 21.22 4.10
N VAL A 325 40.50 22.06 3.20
CA VAL A 325 40.12 22.08 1.77
C VAL A 325 40.42 20.75 1.08
N HIS A 326 41.59 20.15 1.36
CA HIS A 326 41.97 18.86 0.77
C HIS A 326 41.18 17.69 1.34
N SER A 327 40.86 17.72 2.64
CA SER A 327 40.22 16.59 3.35
C SER A 327 38.79 16.31 2.88
N LYS A 328 38.00 17.36 2.61
CA LYS A 328 36.54 17.31 2.50
C LYS A 328 35.82 16.61 3.68
N ALA A 329 36.48 16.44 4.82
CA ALA A 329 35.98 15.68 5.96
C ALA A 329 35.20 16.59 6.92
N SER A 330 33.87 16.44 6.97
CA SER A 330 32.99 17.31 7.76
C SER A 330 33.19 17.16 9.27
N GLU A 331 33.69 16.01 9.71
CA GLU A 331 33.99 15.74 11.12
C GLU A 331 35.14 16.58 11.69
N LEU A 332 36.01 17.14 10.85
CA LEU A 332 37.16 17.93 11.28
C LEU A 332 36.77 19.27 11.91
N TRP A 333 35.65 19.84 11.45
CA TRP A 333 35.15 21.14 11.91
C TRP A 333 34.68 21.12 13.37
N ILE A 334 34.47 19.93 13.96
CA ILE A 334 34.15 19.78 15.38
C ILE A 334 35.34 20.14 16.27
N PHE A 335 36.57 19.98 15.75
CA PHE A 335 37.79 20.21 16.51
C PHE A 335 38.27 21.66 16.50
N ILE A 336 37.64 22.54 15.69
CA ILE A 336 38.11 23.91 15.50
C ILE A 336 37.26 24.87 16.36
N PRO A 337 37.86 25.57 17.34
CA PRO A 337 37.16 26.59 18.13
C PRO A 337 36.59 27.74 17.28
N ASN A 338 35.47 28.31 17.70
CA ASN A 338 34.78 29.39 16.98
C ASN A 338 35.66 30.62 16.70
N TYR A 339 36.60 30.97 17.59
CA TYR A 339 37.49 32.12 17.38
C TYR A 339 38.51 31.88 16.26
N ILE A 340 38.84 30.62 15.95
CA ILE A 340 39.66 30.25 14.78
C ILE A 340 38.79 30.29 13.53
N LEU A 341 37.54 29.82 13.59
CA LEU A 341 36.61 29.86 12.46
C LEU A 341 36.32 31.29 11.97
N LEU A 342 36.28 32.26 12.89
CA LEU A 342 36.09 33.69 12.58
C LEU A 342 37.32 34.35 11.93
N LYS A 343 38.47 33.66 11.85
CA LYS A 343 39.65 34.20 11.15
C LYS A 343 39.38 34.23 9.65
N GLN A 344 39.83 35.30 8.98
CA GLN A 344 39.53 35.57 7.57
C GLN A 344 40.02 34.46 6.64
N GLU A 345 41.08 33.74 7.03
CA GLU A 345 41.65 32.62 6.29
C GLU A 345 40.74 31.38 6.30
N ILE A 346 39.92 31.22 7.35
CA ILE A 346 39.08 30.03 7.59
C ILE A 346 37.59 30.32 7.31
N TRP A 347 37.10 31.54 7.55
CA TRP A 347 35.68 31.87 7.41
C TRP A 347 35.07 31.51 6.03
N PRO A 348 35.73 31.80 4.88
CA PRO A 348 35.16 31.49 3.56
C PRO A 348 35.01 30.01 3.25
N ILE A 349 35.76 29.14 3.94
CA ILE A 349 35.69 27.68 3.78
C ILE A 349 34.92 26.99 4.90
N THR A 350 34.45 27.76 5.90
CA THR A 350 33.71 27.22 7.05
C THR A 350 32.34 26.70 6.60
N PRO A 351 31.91 25.50 7.03
CA PRO A 351 30.61 24.94 6.71
C PRO A 351 29.47 25.91 7.04
N ARG A 352 28.46 25.95 6.18
CA ARG A 352 27.34 26.91 6.28
C ARG A 352 26.59 26.79 7.60
N ASP A 353 26.39 25.57 8.11
CA ASP A 353 25.75 25.31 9.41
C ASP A 353 26.57 25.91 10.57
N LYS A 354 27.91 25.81 10.51
CA LYS A 354 28.79 26.44 11.49
C LYS A 354 28.77 27.96 11.40
N ARG A 355 28.78 28.53 10.18
CA ARG A 355 28.65 30.00 9.98
C ARG A 355 27.36 30.52 10.59
N VAL A 356 26.22 29.91 10.25
CA VAL A 356 24.91 30.27 10.82
C VAL A 356 24.91 30.11 12.34
N GLY A 357 25.43 28.99 12.88
CA GLY A 357 25.51 28.79 14.33
C GLY A 357 26.31 29.86 15.06
N ILE A 358 27.44 30.29 14.48
CA ILE A 358 28.27 31.36 15.03
C ILE A 358 27.52 32.70 14.97
N LEU A 359 26.95 33.07 13.83
CA LEU A 359 26.18 34.32 13.68
C LEU A 359 24.99 34.37 14.64
N VAL A 360 24.24 33.27 14.78
CA VAL A 360 23.12 33.15 15.72
C VAL A 360 23.59 33.29 17.17
N SER A 361 24.73 32.70 17.53
CA SER A 361 25.31 32.85 18.88
C SER A 361 25.73 34.30 19.16
N GLN A 362 26.27 35.00 18.15
CA GLN A 362 26.64 36.41 18.27
C GLN A 362 25.43 37.36 18.37
N ILE A 363 24.32 37.03 17.70
CA ILE A 363 23.03 37.75 17.85
C ILE A 363 22.44 37.50 19.23
N THR A 364 22.61 36.29 19.78
CA THR A 364 22.03 35.93 21.09
C THR A 364 22.81 36.51 22.27
N ASN A 365 24.12 36.66 22.15
CA ASN A 365 25.01 37.04 23.26
C ASN A 365 25.23 38.56 23.42
N GLN A 366 24.79 39.40 22.48
CA GLN A 366 25.02 40.85 22.52
C GLN A 366 23.72 41.60 22.89
N GLN A 367 23.84 42.62 23.74
CA GLN A 367 22.74 43.53 24.09
C GLN A 367 22.54 44.66 23.05
N ASP A 368 23.37 44.71 21.99
CA ASP A 368 23.30 45.76 20.98
C ASP A 368 22.09 45.59 20.06
N LEU A 369 21.30 46.66 19.91
CA LEU A 369 20.02 46.65 19.18
C LEU A 369 20.15 46.52 17.66
N ASN A 370 21.35 46.62 17.08
CA ASN A 370 21.54 46.61 15.64
C ASN A 370 22.25 45.32 15.15
N HIS A 371 21.47 44.28 14.90
CA HIS A 371 21.94 42.98 14.38
C HIS A 371 21.69 42.80 12.89
N GLN A 372 21.36 43.89 12.18
CA GLN A 372 20.92 43.81 10.79
C GLN A 372 21.98 43.20 9.87
N ASP A 373 23.25 43.58 10.02
CA ASP A 373 24.35 43.04 9.20
C ASP A 373 24.51 41.53 9.37
N LYS A 374 24.39 41.01 10.60
CA LYS A 374 24.48 39.56 10.88
C LYS A 374 23.28 38.79 10.32
N ILE A 375 22.09 39.37 10.37
CA ILE A 375 20.89 38.75 9.80
C ILE A 375 20.99 38.72 8.27
N LEU A 376 21.52 39.78 7.65
CA LEU A 376 21.80 39.80 6.22
C LEU A 376 22.86 38.77 5.83
N GLU A 377 23.91 38.57 6.65
CA GLU A 377 24.90 37.52 6.41
C GLU A 377 24.27 36.11 6.56
N ILE A 378 23.37 35.89 7.51
CA ILE A 378 22.59 34.62 7.57
C ILE A 378 21.76 34.45 6.29
N ALA A 379 21.11 35.51 5.80
CA ALA A 379 20.32 35.45 4.57
C ALA A 379 21.17 35.15 3.35
N GLU A 380 22.37 35.73 3.24
CA GLU A 380 23.35 35.43 2.19
C GLU A 380 23.76 33.96 2.22
N VAL A 381 24.06 33.41 3.42
CA VAL A 381 24.37 31.98 3.56
C VAL A 381 23.19 31.10 3.10
N LEU A 382 21.95 31.47 3.42
CA LEU A 382 20.76 30.74 2.96
C LEU A 382 20.55 30.85 1.44
N GLU A 383 20.88 32.00 0.83
CA GLU A 383 20.76 32.24 -0.60
C GLU A 383 21.80 31.46 -1.42
N GLU A 384 23.01 31.29 -0.87
CA GLU A 384 24.08 30.46 -1.44
C GLU A 384 23.89 28.94 -1.20
N SER A 385 22.92 28.55 -0.38
CA SER A 385 22.68 27.15 -0.01
C SER A 385 21.81 26.43 -1.02
N VAL A 386 22.02 25.11 -1.18
CA VAL A 386 21.10 24.28 -1.96
C VAL A 386 19.78 24.08 -1.19
N PRO A 387 18.63 23.93 -1.87
CA PRO A 387 17.31 23.86 -1.22
C PRO A 387 17.19 22.80 -0.12
N GLU A 388 17.91 21.68 -0.23
CA GLU A 388 17.90 20.57 0.72
C GLU A 388 18.60 20.92 2.05
N GLU A 389 19.52 21.88 2.07
CA GLU A 389 20.27 22.30 3.26
C GLU A 389 19.48 23.31 4.12
N ILE A 390 18.63 24.11 3.49
CA ILE A 390 17.91 25.24 4.11
C ILE A 390 17.13 24.82 5.37
N PRO A 391 16.36 23.71 5.41
CA PRO A 391 15.65 23.29 6.62
C PRO A 391 16.59 23.00 7.81
N THR A 392 17.75 22.41 7.54
CA THR A 392 18.77 22.13 8.56
C THR A 392 19.37 23.43 9.07
N LEU A 393 19.66 24.40 8.20
CA LEU A 393 20.20 25.71 8.58
C LEU A 393 19.19 26.52 9.41
N ILE A 394 17.90 26.51 9.03
CA ILE A 394 16.83 27.18 9.80
C ILE A 394 16.66 26.57 11.19
N SER A 395 16.92 25.27 11.34
CA SER A 395 16.80 24.59 12.64
C SER A 395 17.75 25.17 13.71
N ILE A 396 18.86 25.78 13.30
CA ILE A 396 19.87 26.38 14.18
C ILE A 396 19.31 27.60 14.93
N PHE A 397 18.40 28.35 14.32
CA PHE A 397 17.74 29.51 14.92
C PHE A 397 16.23 29.30 15.08
N ARG A 398 15.81 28.04 15.29
CA ARG A 398 14.39 27.67 15.41
C ARG A 398 13.64 28.51 16.46
N ASP A 399 14.29 28.85 17.57
CA ASP A 399 13.63 29.56 18.68
C ASP A 399 13.87 31.08 18.68
N LYS A 400 14.49 31.63 17.62
CA LYS A 400 14.88 33.05 17.54
C LYS A 400 13.93 33.83 16.65
N HIS A 401 12.80 34.24 17.22
CA HIS A 401 11.74 34.97 16.53
C HIS A 401 12.23 36.25 15.84
N SER A 402 13.14 37.00 16.46
CA SER A 402 13.72 38.24 15.88
C SER A 402 14.44 38.01 14.54
N ILE A 403 15.13 36.89 14.37
CA ILE A 403 15.81 36.54 13.11
C ILE A 403 14.78 36.13 12.05
N LYS A 404 13.81 35.30 12.44
CA LYS A 404 12.75 34.80 11.55
C LYS A 404 11.82 35.89 11.03
N CYS A 405 11.61 36.92 11.83
CA CYS A 405 10.83 38.10 11.49
C CYS A 405 11.57 39.09 10.59
N HIS A 406 12.74 38.78 10.05
CA HIS A 406 13.36 39.64 9.06
C HIS A 406 12.94 39.21 7.65
N ASP A 407 12.59 40.16 6.78
CA ASP A 407 12.03 39.84 5.45
C ASP A 407 13.02 39.04 4.57
N ALA A 408 14.32 39.30 4.72
CA ALA A 408 15.38 38.54 4.04
C ALA A 408 15.42 37.05 4.44
N ILE A 409 14.99 36.71 5.66
CA ILE A 409 14.94 35.33 6.16
C ILE A 409 13.59 34.69 5.88
N LEU A 410 12.51 35.47 5.98
CA LEU A 410 11.12 34.99 5.85
C LEU A 410 10.90 34.16 4.59
N LYS A 411 11.47 34.57 3.45
CA LYS A 411 11.34 33.87 2.15
C LYS A 411 11.84 32.41 2.16
N PHE A 412 12.72 32.06 3.10
CA PHE A 412 13.30 30.71 3.23
C PHE A 412 12.55 29.82 4.22
N LEU A 413 11.66 30.38 5.05
CA LEU A 413 10.93 29.62 6.07
C LEU A 413 9.84 28.74 5.43
N PRO A 414 9.42 27.63 6.06
CA PRO A 414 8.26 26.88 5.60
C PRO A 414 6.99 27.75 5.57
N ALA A 415 6.10 27.52 4.59
CA ALA A 415 4.89 28.33 4.39
C ALA A 415 4.02 28.52 5.65
N VAL A 416 3.91 27.48 6.48
CA VAL A 416 3.20 27.52 7.78
C VAL A 416 3.79 28.58 8.71
N GLU A 417 5.12 28.62 8.77
CA GLU A 417 5.86 29.53 9.64
C GLU A 417 5.84 30.95 9.09
N GLN A 418 5.98 31.11 7.76
CA GLN A 418 5.80 32.42 7.11
C GLN A 418 4.43 33.02 7.44
N ILE A 419 3.34 32.25 7.27
CA ILE A 419 1.99 32.69 7.58
C ILE A 419 1.83 33.01 9.07
N THR A 420 2.43 32.22 9.96
CA THR A 420 2.36 32.48 11.41
C THR A 420 3.02 33.82 11.78
N ILE A 421 4.17 34.12 11.18
CA ILE A 421 4.90 35.38 11.38
C ILE A 421 4.14 36.56 10.77
N LEU A 422 3.67 36.43 9.53
CA LEU A 422 2.88 37.46 8.85
C LEU A 422 1.57 37.75 9.60
N ARG A 423 0.92 36.72 10.12
CA ARG A 423 -0.27 36.86 11.00
C ARG A 423 0.05 37.66 12.26
N ALA A 424 1.20 37.44 12.90
CA ALA A 424 1.58 38.20 14.09
C ALA A 424 1.81 39.70 13.77
N ARG A 425 2.25 40.01 12.54
CA ARG A 425 2.46 41.40 12.06
C ARG A 425 1.16 42.15 11.76
N LEU A 426 0.11 41.47 11.28
CA LEU A 426 -1.19 42.07 10.93
C LEU A 426 -1.87 42.84 12.08
N ASN A 427 -1.51 42.55 13.34
CA ASN A 427 -2.08 43.22 14.51
C ASN A 427 -1.40 44.55 14.87
N ASN A 428 -0.25 44.88 14.26
CA ASN A 428 0.60 45.96 14.74
C ASN A 428 0.51 47.26 13.89
N ASN A 429 0.08 47.20 12.61
CA ASN A 429 0.05 48.38 11.75
C ASN A 429 -0.97 48.28 10.58
N VAL A 430 -2.07 49.04 10.62
CA VAL A 430 -3.14 48.98 9.61
C VAL A 430 -2.65 49.33 8.20
N SER A 431 -1.65 50.21 8.06
CA SER A 431 -1.12 50.61 6.75
C SER A 431 -0.31 49.53 6.05
N GLU A 432 0.21 48.54 6.78
CA GLU A 432 0.98 47.41 6.24
C GLU A 432 0.11 46.20 5.90
N ASN A 433 -1.14 46.17 6.36
CA ASN A 433 -2.01 45.01 6.23
C ASN A 433 -2.20 44.59 4.76
N ALA A 434 -2.38 45.53 3.83
CA ALA A 434 -2.53 45.19 2.41
C ALA A 434 -1.29 44.49 1.83
N ASN A 435 -0.08 44.92 2.20
CA ASN A 435 1.16 44.27 1.77
C ASN A 435 1.29 42.88 2.40
N ILE A 436 0.99 42.75 3.70
CA ILE A 436 1.02 41.46 4.40
C ILE A 436 0.01 40.47 3.80
N ILE A 437 -1.22 40.90 3.52
CA ILE A 437 -2.25 40.10 2.86
C ILE A 437 -1.79 39.65 1.47
N SER A 438 -1.21 40.56 0.68
CA SER A 438 -0.63 40.22 -0.64
C SER A 438 0.48 39.16 -0.52
N GLN A 439 1.33 39.24 0.51
CA GLN A 439 2.37 38.23 0.76
C GLN A 439 1.75 36.88 1.17
N ILE A 440 0.74 36.88 2.05
CA ILE A 440 0.01 35.65 2.40
C ILE A 440 -0.61 35.02 1.15
N ALA A 441 -1.28 35.81 0.29
CA ALA A 441 -1.87 35.31 -0.94
C ALA A 441 -0.83 34.68 -1.88
N LYS A 442 0.36 35.29 -2.02
CA LYS A 442 1.48 34.71 -2.80
C LYS A 442 1.95 33.37 -2.22
N ILE A 443 2.02 33.25 -0.89
CA ILE A 443 2.40 31.99 -0.23
C ILE A 443 1.34 30.91 -0.48
N LEU A 444 0.05 31.25 -0.36
CA LEU A 444 -1.05 30.31 -0.65
C LEU A 444 -1.02 29.85 -2.10
N ALA A 445 -0.81 30.77 -3.06
CA ALA A 445 -0.70 30.45 -4.49
C ALA A 445 0.47 29.51 -4.82
N ALA A 446 1.59 29.63 -4.09
CA ALA A 446 2.76 28.77 -4.28
C ALA A 446 2.68 27.43 -3.54
N THR A 447 1.65 27.21 -2.71
CA THR A 447 1.50 26.00 -1.88
C THR A 447 0.72 24.91 -2.61
N SER A 448 1.14 23.65 -2.47
CA SER A 448 0.43 22.47 -2.99
C SER A 448 -0.96 22.29 -2.36
N SER A 449 -1.90 21.66 -3.09
CA SER A 449 -3.28 21.42 -2.66
C SER A 449 -3.41 20.82 -1.25
N ASP A 450 -2.53 19.87 -0.91
CA ASP A 450 -2.62 19.09 0.33
C ASP A 450 -2.30 19.93 1.57
N ASN A 451 -1.42 20.92 1.44
CA ASN A 451 -1.03 21.81 2.54
C ASN A 451 -1.87 23.08 2.58
N LEU A 452 -2.53 23.44 1.46
CA LEU A 452 -3.32 24.66 1.35
C LEU A 452 -4.44 24.72 2.39
N GLN A 453 -5.18 23.62 2.58
CA GLN A 453 -6.25 23.54 3.56
C GLN A 453 -5.74 23.73 5.00
N PHE A 454 -4.57 23.15 5.31
CA PHE A 454 -3.94 23.35 6.61
C PHE A 454 -3.54 24.81 6.83
N LEU A 455 -2.94 25.47 5.83
CA LEU A 455 -2.57 26.88 5.92
C LEU A 455 -3.78 27.80 6.12
N ILE A 456 -4.85 27.57 5.35
CA ILE A 456 -6.10 28.33 5.45
C ILE A 456 -6.70 28.20 6.86
N SER A 457 -6.66 27.00 7.45
CA SER A 457 -7.16 26.77 8.81
C SER A 457 -6.41 27.56 9.90
N LYS A 458 -5.19 28.05 9.61
CA LYS A 458 -4.39 28.88 10.54
C LYS A 458 -4.65 30.38 10.41
N LEU A 459 -5.32 30.81 9.35
CA LEU A 459 -5.69 32.21 9.13
C LEU A 459 -6.87 32.59 10.03
N PRO A 460 -6.82 33.75 10.72
CA PRO A 460 -7.97 34.27 11.45
C PRO A 460 -9.06 34.73 10.47
N ASP A 461 -10.31 34.73 10.91
CA ASP A 461 -11.44 35.08 10.04
C ASP A 461 -11.35 36.51 9.50
N SER A 462 -10.74 37.44 10.25
CA SER A 462 -10.44 38.82 9.80
C SER A 462 -9.47 38.92 8.62
N VAL A 463 -8.70 37.87 8.33
CA VAL A 463 -7.82 37.79 7.16
C VAL A 463 -8.53 37.13 5.98
N LYS A 464 -9.42 36.17 6.25
CA LYS A 464 -10.17 35.43 5.22
C LYS A 464 -11.15 36.32 4.46
N ILE A 465 -11.57 37.45 5.02
CA ILE A 465 -12.47 38.41 4.36
C ILE A 465 -11.84 39.20 3.21
N TRP A 466 -10.51 39.17 3.07
CA TRP A 466 -9.82 39.89 2.00
C TRP A 466 -9.98 39.15 0.66
N ASP A 467 -10.25 39.90 -0.41
CA ASP A 467 -10.58 39.33 -1.73
C ASP A 467 -9.42 38.48 -2.28
N GLU A 468 -8.17 38.86 -1.99
CA GLU A 468 -6.97 38.11 -2.36
C GLU A 468 -6.86 36.75 -1.67
N ILE A 469 -7.49 36.57 -0.49
CA ILE A 469 -7.48 35.32 0.26
C ILE A 469 -8.72 34.47 -0.08
N LEU A 470 -9.85 35.13 -0.37
CA LEU A 470 -11.10 34.47 -0.74
C LEU A 470 -10.91 33.45 -1.87
N GLU A 471 -10.04 33.69 -2.84
CA GLU A 471 -9.81 32.77 -3.96
C GLU A 471 -9.27 31.39 -3.54
N PHE A 472 -8.65 31.28 -2.37
CA PHE A 472 -8.06 30.02 -1.90
C PHE A 472 -8.97 29.21 -0.98
N LEU A 473 -10.04 29.81 -0.44
CA LEU A 473 -10.92 29.13 0.53
C LEU A 473 -11.76 28.02 -0.13
N PRO A 474 -12.26 27.04 0.63
CA PRO A 474 -13.30 26.12 0.15
C PRO A 474 -14.57 26.86 -0.31
N PRO A 475 -15.35 26.32 -1.28
CA PRO A 475 -16.57 26.97 -1.77
C PRO A 475 -17.56 27.37 -0.68
N GLU A 476 -17.75 26.54 0.35
CA GLU A 476 -18.64 26.84 1.47
C GLU A 476 -18.16 28.06 2.28
N ASP A 477 -16.88 28.14 2.60
CA ASP A 477 -16.31 29.27 3.35
C ASP A 477 -16.35 30.57 2.54
N LYS A 478 -15.99 30.50 1.24
CA LYS A 478 -16.13 31.65 0.31
C LYS A 478 -17.55 32.17 0.31
N PHE A 479 -18.52 31.25 0.17
CA PHE A 479 -19.93 31.57 0.13
C PHE A 479 -20.39 32.24 1.43
N LEU A 480 -20.01 31.71 2.59
CA LEU A 480 -20.42 32.27 3.89
C LEU A 480 -19.87 33.67 4.11
N ILE A 481 -18.62 33.94 3.71
CA ILE A 481 -18.02 35.27 3.82
C ILE A 481 -18.66 36.25 2.84
N LEU A 482 -18.87 35.86 1.58
CA LEU A 482 -19.56 36.72 0.62
C LEU A 482 -21.00 37.02 1.06
N LEU A 483 -21.68 36.03 1.64
CA LEU A 483 -23.02 36.19 2.19
C LEU A 483 -23.03 37.10 3.43
N SER A 484 -21.99 37.06 4.28
CA SER A 484 -21.87 37.98 5.41
C SER A 484 -21.63 39.41 4.93
N LYS A 485 -20.73 39.63 3.96
CA LYS A 485 -20.52 40.94 3.31
C LYS A 485 -21.83 41.49 2.74
N LEU A 486 -22.60 40.65 2.03
CA LEU A 486 -23.89 41.03 1.46
C LEU A 486 -24.91 41.46 2.53
N LYS A 487 -24.89 40.83 3.71
CA LYS A 487 -25.76 41.16 4.84
C LYS A 487 -25.32 42.43 5.58
N GLU A 488 -24.02 42.60 5.81
CA GLU A 488 -23.45 43.75 6.52
C GLU A 488 -23.66 45.06 5.79
N GLU A 489 -23.57 45.04 4.46
CA GLU A 489 -23.75 46.24 3.64
C GLU A 489 -25.22 46.68 3.54
N TYR A 490 -26.19 45.89 4.01
CA TYR A 490 -27.64 46.05 3.75
C TYR A 490 -27.97 46.19 2.25
N GLN A 491 -27.06 45.79 1.37
CA GLN A 491 -27.17 45.91 -0.08
C GLN A 491 -27.46 44.54 -0.70
N LEU A 492 -28.70 44.05 -0.51
CA LEU A 492 -29.19 42.86 -1.22
C LEU A 492 -29.19 43.03 -2.77
N GLU A 493 -28.83 44.21 -3.25
CA GLU A 493 -28.70 44.56 -4.67
C GLU A 493 -27.25 44.70 -5.15
N ASN A 494 -26.23 44.48 -4.30
CA ASN A 494 -24.82 44.59 -4.68
C ASN A 494 -24.47 43.52 -5.75
N GLN A 495 -24.48 43.93 -7.02
CA GLN A 495 -24.29 43.04 -8.16
C GLN A 495 -22.90 42.38 -8.19
N ASP A 496 -21.86 43.05 -7.69
CA ASP A 496 -20.50 42.47 -7.65
C ASP A 496 -20.44 41.27 -6.69
N ILE A 497 -20.97 41.43 -5.48
CA ILE A 497 -21.01 40.34 -4.50
C ILE A 497 -21.92 39.21 -5.00
N ILE A 498 -23.08 39.53 -5.58
CA ILE A 498 -24.00 38.52 -6.14
C ILE A 498 -23.32 37.75 -7.30
N GLN A 499 -22.56 38.44 -8.15
CA GLN A 499 -21.79 37.79 -9.21
C GLN A 499 -20.71 36.87 -8.64
N LYS A 500 -19.97 37.31 -7.62
CA LYS A 500 -18.98 36.48 -6.91
C LYS A 500 -19.63 35.24 -6.28
N ILE A 501 -20.79 35.38 -5.64
CA ILE A 501 -21.57 34.26 -5.09
C ILE A 501 -21.98 33.30 -6.22
N GLY A 502 -22.50 33.81 -7.33
CA GLY A 502 -22.87 32.99 -8.49
C GLY A 502 -21.69 32.18 -9.03
N ASN A 503 -20.51 32.81 -9.13
CA ASN A 503 -19.27 32.13 -9.54
C ASN A 503 -18.87 31.01 -8.56
N VAL A 504 -19.01 31.24 -7.24
CA VAL A 504 -18.72 30.22 -6.21
C VAL A 504 -19.68 29.04 -6.32
N ILE A 505 -20.98 29.28 -6.49
CA ILE A 505 -21.99 28.23 -6.68
C ILE A 505 -21.71 27.44 -7.96
N ASN A 506 -21.40 28.13 -9.07
CA ASN A 506 -21.05 27.47 -10.32
C ASN A 506 -19.81 26.58 -10.22
N ALA A 507 -18.86 26.89 -9.34
CA ALA A 507 -17.67 26.07 -9.11
C ALA A 507 -17.88 24.90 -8.13
N ALA A 508 -18.97 24.89 -7.34
CA ALA A 508 -19.24 23.85 -6.35
C ALA A 508 -19.76 22.54 -6.98
N SER A 509 -19.76 21.43 -6.21
CA SER A 509 -20.39 20.16 -6.64
C SER A 509 -21.91 20.27 -6.73
N ASN A 510 -22.59 19.30 -7.38
CA ASN A 510 -24.05 19.32 -7.53
C ASN A 510 -24.78 19.31 -6.17
N GLU A 511 -24.28 18.50 -5.23
CA GLU A 511 -24.83 18.37 -3.89
C GLU A 511 -24.62 19.66 -3.07
N GLU A 512 -23.43 20.25 -3.14
CA GLU A 512 -23.11 21.51 -2.45
C GLU A 512 -23.90 22.68 -3.02
N ARG A 513 -24.04 22.78 -4.35
CA ARG A 513 -24.79 23.86 -5.03
C ARG A 513 -26.17 24.07 -4.44
N ILE A 514 -26.92 22.98 -4.23
CA ILE A 514 -28.27 23.03 -3.68
C ILE A 514 -28.26 23.59 -2.26
N ILE A 515 -27.33 23.12 -1.43
CA ILE A 515 -27.18 23.58 -0.04
C ILE A 515 -26.82 25.07 0.00
N LEU A 516 -25.91 25.52 -0.86
CA LEU A 516 -25.51 26.92 -0.94
C LEU A 516 -26.67 27.80 -1.41
N ILE A 517 -27.38 27.39 -2.47
CA ILE A 517 -28.55 28.12 -3.00
C ILE A 517 -29.65 28.22 -1.92
N ASP A 518 -29.89 27.17 -1.15
CA ASP A 518 -30.90 27.19 -0.07
C ASP A 518 -30.55 28.08 1.12
N ARG A 519 -29.27 28.44 1.29
CA ARG A 519 -28.84 29.42 2.30
C ARG A 519 -28.97 30.88 1.84
N LEU A 520 -29.23 31.13 0.55
CA LEU A 520 -29.40 32.48 0.02
C LEU A 520 -30.75 33.09 0.46
N PRO A 521 -30.78 34.40 0.79
CA PRO A 521 -32.04 35.13 0.92
C PRO A 521 -32.85 35.08 -0.37
N ASP A 522 -34.18 35.03 -0.28
CA ASP A 522 -35.07 34.94 -1.45
C ASP A 522 -34.81 36.04 -2.48
N GLY A 523 -34.55 37.28 -2.05
CA GLY A 523 -34.23 38.40 -2.95
C GLY A 523 -32.96 38.21 -3.78
N VAL A 524 -32.04 37.34 -3.34
CA VAL A 524 -30.75 37.06 -4.00
C VAL A 524 -30.83 35.76 -4.82
N LYS A 525 -31.54 34.75 -4.30
CA LYS A 525 -31.69 33.41 -4.91
C LYS A 525 -32.14 33.47 -6.38
N TYR A 526 -32.93 34.47 -6.76
CA TYR A 526 -33.49 34.60 -8.11
C TYR A 526 -32.85 35.73 -8.93
N LYS A 527 -31.64 36.17 -8.57
CA LYS A 527 -30.84 37.08 -9.40
C LYS A 527 -30.13 36.28 -10.50
N GLU A 528 -29.93 36.92 -11.65
CA GLU A 528 -29.43 36.27 -12.86
C GLU A 528 -28.12 35.45 -12.66
N PRO A 529 -27.09 35.94 -11.94
CA PRO A 529 -25.88 35.15 -11.72
C PRO A 529 -26.11 33.82 -10.97
N ILE A 530 -27.13 33.79 -10.10
CA ILE A 530 -27.52 32.59 -9.36
C ILE A 530 -28.38 31.69 -10.26
N LEU A 531 -29.33 32.26 -11.00
CA LEU A 531 -30.20 31.50 -11.91
C LEU A 531 -29.42 30.80 -13.03
N GLN A 532 -28.31 31.40 -13.50
CA GLN A 532 -27.41 30.75 -14.46
C GLN A 532 -26.83 29.42 -13.94
N SER A 533 -26.73 29.24 -12.61
CA SER A 533 -26.28 27.98 -12.01
C SER A 533 -27.31 26.85 -12.11
N PHE A 534 -28.57 27.16 -12.42
CA PHE A 534 -29.65 26.16 -12.42
C PHE A 534 -29.44 25.08 -13.48
N HIS A 535 -28.75 25.39 -14.58
CA HIS A 535 -28.42 24.39 -15.60
C HIS A 535 -27.62 23.20 -15.05
N PHE A 536 -26.89 23.40 -13.95
CA PHE A 536 -26.12 22.34 -13.30
C PHE A 536 -26.89 21.57 -12.22
N LEU A 537 -28.06 22.05 -11.81
CA LEU A 537 -28.92 21.38 -10.84
C LEU A 537 -29.69 20.23 -11.50
N LEU A 538 -30.05 19.22 -10.72
CA LEU A 538 -30.98 18.20 -11.19
C LEU A 538 -32.33 18.85 -11.54
N PRO A 539 -33.05 18.34 -12.56
CA PRO A 539 -34.33 18.90 -12.97
C PRO A 539 -35.35 19.02 -11.82
N GLU A 540 -35.39 18.05 -10.90
CA GLU A 540 -36.30 18.10 -9.75
C GLU A 540 -35.96 19.22 -8.77
N ASP A 541 -34.67 19.49 -8.57
CA ASP A 541 -34.21 20.56 -7.67
C ASP A 541 -34.44 21.94 -8.27
N GLN A 542 -34.25 22.10 -9.59
CA GLN A 542 -34.65 23.32 -10.30
C GLN A 542 -36.11 23.63 -10.03
N ILE A 543 -36.99 22.64 -10.18
CA ILE A 543 -38.44 22.77 -9.94
C ILE A 543 -38.73 23.10 -8.48
N ARG A 544 -38.10 22.39 -7.53
CA ARG A 544 -38.30 22.62 -6.10
C ARG A 544 -38.02 24.07 -5.72
N LEU A 545 -36.95 24.65 -6.26
CA LEU A 545 -36.54 26.03 -5.96
C LEU A 545 -37.49 27.08 -6.54
N VAL A 546 -38.15 26.78 -7.66
CA VAL A 546 -38.93 27.78 -8.42
C VAL A 546 -40.44 27.58 -8.35
N TRP A 547 -40.90 26.49 -7.73
CA TRP A 547 -42.29 26.05 -7.87
C TRP A 547 -43.30 27.09 -7.42
N SER A 548 -43.01 27.83 -6.34
CA SER A 548 -43.91 28.90 -5.86
C SER A 548 -44.20 29.93 -6.95
N PHE A 549 -43.18 30.41 -7.66
CA PHE A 549 -43.37 31.37 -8.75
C PHE A 549 -44.18 30.79 -9.90
N ILE A 550 -43.86 29.56 -10.32
CA ILE A 550 -44.57 28.92 -11.44
C ILE A 550 -46.03 28.66 -11.08
N ALA A 551 -46.29 28.17 -9.87
CA ALA A 551 -47.64 27.96 -9.35
C ALA A 551 -48.42 29.28 -9.26
N ASP A 552 -47.76 30.39 -8.96
CA ASP A 552 -48.35 31.73 -8.93
C ASP A 552 -48.42 32.42 -10.33
N GLY A 553 -48.03 31.71 -11.40
CA GLY A 553 -48.04 32.22 -12.78
C GLY A 553 -46.86 33.11 -13.15
N SER A 554 -45.89 33.31 -12.25
CA SER A 554 -44.70 34.10 -12.48
C SER A 554 -43.63 33.29 -13.23
N LEU A 555 -43.42 33.61 -14.51
CA LEU A 555 -42.59 32.83 -15.44
C LEU A 555 -41.28 33.51 -15.86
N PHE A 556 -40.83 34.54 -15.15
CA PHE A 556 -39.56 35.25 -15.45
C PHE A 556 -38.31 34.35 -15.37
N ILE A 557 -38.42 33.22 -14.68
CA ILE A 557 -37.37 32.21 -14.51
C ILE A 557 -37.39 31.10 -15.57
N TRP A 558 -38.43 31.05 -16.41
CA TRP A 558 -38.67 29.94 -17.32
C TRP A 558 -37.46 29.65 -18.22
N HIS A 559 -36.81 30.68 -18.78
CA HIS A 559 -35.69 30.51 -19.69
C HIS A 559 -34.39 30.01 -19.04
N TYR A 560 -34.28 30.06 -17.71
CA TYR A 560 -33.13 29.51 -16.98
C TYR A 560 -33.29 28.01 -16.65
N LEU A 561 -34.49 27.47 -16.79
CA LEU A 561 -34.75 26.05 -16.54
C LEU A 561 -34.22 25.19 -17.68
N SER A 562 -33.64 24.05 -17.31
CA SER A 562 -33.30 22.98 -18.25
C SER A 562 -34.55 22.49 -18.98
N ARG A 563 -34.36 21.90 -20.17
CA ARG A 563 -35.45 21.31 -20.97
C ARG A 563 -36.25 20.30 -20.16
N GLU A 564 -35.57 19.41 -19.45
CA GLU A 564 -36.16 18.38 -18.60
C GLU A 564 -36.94 19.01 -17.44
N ALA A 565 -36.40 20.05 -16.78
CA ALA A 565 -37.12 20.76 -15.72
C ALA A 565 -38.39 21.45 -16.25
N LYS A 566 -38.34 22.08 -17.42
CA LYS A 566 -39.52 22.68 -18.07
C LYS A 566 -40.61 21.64 -18.37
N ILE A 567 -40.23 20.47 -18.88
CA ILE A 567 -41.17 19.37 -19.12
C ILE A 567 -41.79 18.88 -17.81
N LEU A 568 -40.97 18.68 -16.79
CA LEU A 568 -41.41 18.23 -15.48
C LEU A 568 -42.27 19.28 -14.75
N CYS A 569 -42.04 20.59 -14.94
CA CYS A 569 -42.95 21.65 -14.49
C CYS A 569 -44.36 21.45 -15.06
N VAL A 570 -44.47 21.14 -16.36
CA VAL A 570 -45.75 20.89 -17.02
C VAL A 570 -46.42 19.64 -16.45
N TYR A 571 -45.66 18.58 -16.16
CA TYR A 571 -46.20 17.38 -15.49
C TYR A 571 -46.73 17.71 -14.10
N ARG A 572 -45.99 18.49 -13.32
CA ARG A 572 -46.41 18.90 -11.97
C ARG A 572 -47.66 19.78 -12.03
N LEU A 573 -47.73 20.75 -12.95
CA LEU A 573 -48.91 21.59 -13.17
C LEU A 573 -50.15 20.75 -13.53
N ALA A 574 -50.00 19.80 -14.45
CA ALA A 574 -51.08 18.91 -14.84
C ALA A 574 -51.55 18.03 -13.67
N LYS A 575 -50.59 17.49 -12.88
CA LYS A 575 -50.84 16.62 -11.73
C LYS A 575 -51.53 17.34 -10.58
N GLU A 576 -50.98 18.48 -10.15
CA GLU A 576 -51.48 19.25 -9.00
C GLU A 576 -52.71 20.09 -9.38
N ASN A 577 -53.00 20.21 -10.68
CA ASN A 577 -54.12 21.00 -11.21
C ASN A 577 -54.11 22.46 -10.73
N THR A 578 -52.92 23.02 -10.53
CA THR A 578 -52.72 24.35 -9.93
C THR A 578 -52.57 25.41 -11.02
N ASN A 579 -53.46 26.41 -11.00
CA ASN A 579 -53.37 27.65 -11.80
C ASN A 579 -53.01 27.48 -13.29
N ILE A 580 -53.50 26.41 -13.93
CA ILE A 580 -53.17 26.07 -15.33
C ILE A 580 -53.56 27.21 -16.29
N SER A 581 -54.76 27.78 -16.14
CA SER A 581 -55.23 28.89 -17.00
C SER A 581 -54.35 30.14 -16.86
N LEU A 582 -53.89 30.45 -15.64
CA LEU A 582 -52.97 31.57 -15.38
C LEU A 582 -51.60 31.29 -15.99
N PHE A 583 -51.04 30.10 -15.77
CA PHE A 583 -49.78 29.66 -16.38
C PHE A 583 -49.81 29.77 -17.90
N ILE A 584 -50.86 29.27 -18.56
CA ILE A 584 -51.01 29.33 -20.03
C ILE A 584 -51.08 30.78 -20.51
N THR A 585 -51.80 31.64 -19.78
CA THR A 585 -51.95 33.06 -20.14
C THR A 585 -50.61 33.80 -20.05
N GLU A 586 -49.89 33.61 -18.94
CA GLU A 586 -48.57 34.21 -18.73
C GLU A 586 -47.52 33.63 -19.67
N PHE A 587 -47.59 32.33 -19.96
CA PHE A 587 -46.71 31.69 -20.93
C PHE A 587 -46.91 32.29 -22.33
N LYS A 588 -48.16 32.51 -22.77
CA LYS A 588 -48.43 33.20 -24.05
C LYS A 588 -47.83 34.60 -24.07
N ARG A 589 -47.90 35.34 -22.96
CA ARG A 589 -47.31 36.68 -22.84
C ARG A 589 -45.79 36.65 -23.02
N ILE A 590 -45.10 35.73 -22.33
CA ILE A 590 -43.64 35.59 -22.45
C ILE A 590 -43.23 34.98 -23.79
N HIS A 591 -44.00 34.04 -24.34
CA HIS A 591 -43.71 33.44 -25.64
C HIS A 591 -43.66 34.47 -26.77
N ASN A 592 -44.44 35.54 -26.66
CA ASN A 592 -44.41 36.65 -27.62
C ASN A 592 -43.11 37.48 -27.54
N THR A 593 -42.42 37.50 -26.38
CA THR A 593 -41.15 38.23 -26.20
C THR A 593 -39.93 37.33 -26.33
N ASN A 594 -40.03 36.07 -25.90
CA ASN A 594 -38.99 35.05 -25.97
C ASN A 594 -39.63 33.69 -26.35
N PRO A 595 -39.72 33.36 -27.65
CA PRO A 595 -40.41 32.15 -28.08
C PRO A 595 -39.68 30.88 -27.63
N GLU A 596 -40.45 29.96 -27.07
CA GLU A 596 -39.98 28.60 -26.75
C GLU A 596 -39.82 27.81 -28.05
N ASN A 597 -38.57 27.61 -28.47
CA ASN A 597 -38.22 26.97 -29.73
C ASN A 597 -38.00 25.46 -29.58
N ASP A 598 -37.90 24.93 -28.36
CA ASP A 598 -37.74 23.49 -28.16
C ASP A 598 -39.05 22.75 -28.48
N ASN A 599 -39.03 21.92 -29.52
CA ASN A 599 -40.21 21.19 -29.97
C ASN A 599 -40.78 20.24 -28.91
N LEU A 600 -39.95 19.64 -28.05
CA LEU A 600 -40.42 18.73 -27.00
C LEU A 600 -41.18 19.49 -25.91
N ILE A 601 -40.70 20.67 -25.55
CA ILE A 601 -41.37 21.55 -24.59
C ILE A 601 -42.69 22.06 -25.17
N ARG A 602 -42.68 22.48 -26.44
CA ARG A 602 -43.90 22.86 -27.17
C ARG A 602 -44.93 21.73 -27.21
N CYS A 603 -44.49 20.48 -27.35
CA CYS A 603 -45.39 19.32 -27.28
C CYS A 603 -46.14 19.27 -25.95
N VAL A 604 -45.43 19.28 -24.82
CA VAL A 604 -46.08 19.16 -23.51
C VAL A 604 -46.93 20.38 -23.15
N LEU A 605 -46.53 21.58 -23.59
CA LEU A 605 -47.33 22.79 -23.42
C LEU A 605 -48.63 22.74 -24.23
N LYS A 606 -48.60 22.24 -25.48
CA LYS A 606 -49.81 22.01 -26.28
C LYS A 606 -50.74 20.99 -25.63
N ILE A 607 -50.19 19.90 -25.10
CA ILE A 607 -50.96 18.90 -24.36
C ILE A 607 -51.61 19.54 -23.11
N LEU A 608 -50.87 20.32 -22.33
CA LEU A 608 -51.41 21.04 -21.17
C LEU A 608 -52.53 22.01 -21.59
N TRP A 609 -52.39 22.68 -22.73
CA TRP A 609 -53.39 23.60 -23.27
C TRP A 609 -54.72 22.91 -23.63
N ALA A 610 -54.69 21.64 -24.05
CA ALA A 610 -55.90 20.87 -24.31
C ALA A 610 -56.78 20.67 -23.07
N LYS A 611 -56.21 20.73 -21.87
CA LYS A 611 -56.97 20.63 -20.62
C LYS A 611 -58.00 21.75 -20.47
N GLU A 612 -57.69 22.95 -20.96
CA GLU A 612 -58.62 24.09 -21.00
C GLU A 612 -59.52 24.08 -22.25
N HIS A 613 -59.23 23.21 -23.23
CA HIS A 613 -59.92 23.13 -24.53
C HIS A 613 -60.21 21.68 -24.92
N PRO A 614 -61.00 20.93 -24.10
CA PRO A 614 -61.18 19.50 -24.27
C PRO A 614 -61.80 19.12 -25.63
N ASN A 615 -62.58 20.03 -26.23
CA ASN A 615 -63.16 19.86 -27.56
C ASN A 615 -62.12 19.86 -28.71
N ARG A 616 -60.90 20.34 -28.46
CA ARG A 616 -59.80 20.36 -29.43
C ARG A 616 -58.72 19.31 -29.14
N SER A 617 -58.97 18.39 -28.20
CA SER A 617 -58.00 17.36 -27.79
C SER A 617 -57.43 16.53 -28.94
N ASN A 618 -58.28 16.14 -29.91
CA ASN A 618 -57.83 15.35 -31.08
C ASN A 618 -56.94 16.17 -32.03
N GLU A 619 -57.29 17.42 -32.28
CA GLU A 619 -56.50 18.34 -33.10
C GLU A 619 -55.13 18.59 -32.43
N VAL A 620 -55.13 18.86 -31.12
CA VAL A 620 -53.90 19.03 -30.34
C VAL A 620 -53.03 17.78 -30.41
N PHE A 621 -53.62 16.59 -30.28
CA PHE A 621 -52.89 15.35 -30.40
C PHE A 621 -52.21 15.19 -31.76
N GLN A 622 -52.89 15.55 -32.86
CA GLN A 622 -52.31 15.52 -34.22
C GLN A 622 -51.13 16.47 -34.35
N GLU A 623 -51.25 17.71 -33.88
CA GLU A 623 -50.15 18.68 -33.88
C GLU A 623 -48.95 18.21 -33.04
N VAL A 624 -49.22 17.63 -31.88
CA VAL A 624 -48.17 17.07 -30.99
C VAL A 624 -47.49 15.88 -31.66
N HIS A 625 -48.26 15.01 -32.32
CA HIS A 625 -47.70 13.90 -33.08
C HIS A 625 -46.74 14.41 -34.16
N GLU A 626 -47.16 15.38 -34.97
CA GLU A 626 -46.33 15.98 -36.00
C GLU A 626 -45.05 16.63 -35.43
N LEU A 627 -45.16 17.37 -34.33
CA LEU A 627 -43.99 17.97 -33.67
C LEU A 627 -42.99 16.92 -33.18
N LEU A 628 -43.47 15.83 -32.57
CA LEU A 628 -42.61 14.74 -32.11
C LEU A 628 -41.94 14.02 -33.28
N ILE A 629 -42.69 13.67 -34.33
CA ILE A 629 -42.14 13.04 -35.52
C ILE A 629 -41.08 13.96 -36.16
N ASN A 630 -41.40 15.23 -36.38
CA ASN A 630 -40.47 16.18 -36.97
C ASN A 630 -39.20 16.36 -36.12
N TYR A 631 -39.33 16.45 -34.79
CA TYR A 631 -38.17 16.50 -33.90
C TYR A 631 -37.27 15.27 -34.08
N VAL A 632 -37.85 14.08 -34.05
CA VAL A 632 -37.10 12.81 -34.16
C VAL A 632 -36.39 12.72 -35.50
N ILE A 633 -37.08 13.08 -36.59
CA ILE A 633 -36.52 13.05 -37.95
C ILE A 633 -35.36 14.06 -38.08
N GLN A 634 -35.56 15.31 -37.65
CA GLN A 634 -34.53 16.34 -37.74
C GLN A 634 -33.34 16.03 -36.84
N TYR A 635 -33.58 15.55 -35.62
CA TYR A 635 -32.50 15.14 -34.71
C TYR A 635 -31.73 13.96 -35.28
N ALA A 636 -32.44 12.93 -35.79
CA ALA A 636 -31.79 11.79 -36.43
C ALA A 636 -30.96 12.19 -37.64
N LYS A 637 -31.37 13.23 -38.39
CA LYS A 637 -30.66 13.74 -39.57
C LYS A 637 -29.41 14.54 -39.19
N ASN A 638 -29.49 15.33 -38.12
CA ASN A 638 -28.48 16.35 -37.80
C ASN A 638 -27.53 15.94 -36.65
N SER A 639 -27.82 14.87 -35.92
CA SER A 639 -27.04 14.43 -34.75
C SER A 639 -26.63 12.97 -34.86
N THR A 640 -25.38 12.68 -34.46
CA THR A 640 -24.85 11.34 -34.27
C THR A 640 -25.20 10.77 -32.89
N GLU A 641 -25.65 11.60 -31.96
CA GLU A 641 -26.01 11.19 -30.61
C GLU A 641 -27.34 10.41 -30.58
N PRO A 642 -27.54 9.52 -29.58
CA PRO A 642 -28.84 8.91 -29.30
C PRO A 642 -29.96 9.95 -29.13
N ILE A 643 -31.08 9.73 -29.83
CA ILE A 643 -32.29 10.53 -29.63
C ILE A 643 -32.74 10.32 -28.20
N ASN A 644 -32.81 11.44 -27.47
CA ASN A 644 -33.23 11.50 -26.10
C ASN A 644 -34.57 12.26 -26.01
N LEU A 645 -35.64 11.52 -25.71
CA LEU A 645 -36.98 12.06 -25.43
C LEU A 645 -37.31 12.04 -23.94
N ASP A 646 -36.32 12.03 -23.05
CA ASP A 646 -36.59 12.04 -21.62
C ASP A 646 -37.21 13.38 -21.20
N PRO A 647 -38.19 13.41 -20.27
CA PRO A 647 -38.91 12.28 -19.66
C PRO A 647 -40.20 11.87 -20.40
N LEU A 648 -40.39 12.28 -21.66
CA LEU A 648 -41.63 12.06 -22.43
C LEU A 648 -42.03 10.61 -22.61
N LEU A 649 -41.05 9.71 -22.78
CA LEU A 649 -41.30 8.29 -22.97
C LEU A 649 -40.97 7.48 -21.71
N PRO A 650 -41.79 6.48 -21.36
CA PRO A 650 -41.51 5.64 -20.21
C PRO A 650 -40.23 4.84 -20.42
N TYR A 651 -39.30 4.91 -19.46
CA TYR A 651 -38.08 4.10 -19.47
C TYR A 651 -38.36 2.60 -19.36
N CYS A 652 -37.44 1.79 -19.89
CA CYS A 652 -37.40 0.34 -19.67
C CYS A 652 -36.27 0.00 -18.67
N LYS A 653 -36.60 -0.21 -17.39
CA LYS A 653 -35.65 -0.57 -16.32
C LYS A 653 -35.91 -1.99 -15.75
N PRO A 654 -34.85 -2.69 -15.31
CA PRO A 654 -33.78 -3.27 -16.11
C PRO A 654 -34.23 -4.61 -16.72
N THR A 655 -34.15 -4.73 -18.04
CA THR A 655 -34.19 -6.04 -18.70
C THR A 655 -32.78 -6.33 -19.23
N GLU A 656 -32.44 -7.59 -19.43
CA GLU A 656 -31.19 -8.03 -20.11
C GLU A 656 -31.02 -7.40 -21.51
N VAL A 657 -32.06 -6.74 -22.02
CA VAL A 657 -32.14 -6.08 -23.31
C VAL A 657 -31.81 -4.61 -23.17
N LYS A 658 -30.79 -4.15 -23.92
CA LYS A 658 -30.36 -2.74 -24.00
C LYS A 658 -31.38 -1.88 -24.78
N VAL A 659 -32.53 -1.56 -24.17
CA VAL A 659 -33.46 -0.54 -24.67
C VAL A 659 -33.67 0.56 -23.65
N LYS A 660 -33.76 1.80 -24.14
CA LYS A 660 -33.99 2.96 -23.29
C LYS A 660 -35.47 3.11 -22.94
N TYR A 661 -36.35 3.01 -23.94
CA TYR A 661 -37.80 3.24 -23.79
C TYR A 661 -38.60 1.93 -23.84
N CYS A 662 -39.69 1.85 -23.07
CA CYS A 662 -40.55 0.69 -23.01
C CYS A 662 -41.36 0.53 -24.32
N GLU A 663 -41.16 -0.59 -25.01
CA GLU A 663 -41.86 -0.98 -26.25
C GLU A 663 -42.78 -2.20 -26.05
N GLY A 664 -43.11 -2.51 -24.78
CA GLY A 664 -43.98 -3.63 -24.43
C GLY A 664 -45.36 -3.50 -25.07
N LYS A 665 -46.01 -4.64 -25.29
CA LYS A 665 -47.40 -4.71 -25.77
C LYS A 665 -48.24 -5.49 -24.79
N LEU A 666 -49.50 -5.12 -24.65
CA LEU A 666 -50.42 -5.90 -23.82
C LEU A 666 -50.53 -7.31 -24.41
N TRP A 667 -50.31 -8.33 -23.58
CA TRP A 667 -50.43 -9.73 -23.95
C TRP A 667 -51.29 -10.47 -22.93
N GLU A 668 -52.51 -10.77 -23.35
CA GLU A 668 -53.44 -11.65 -22.64
C GLU A 668 -53.10 -13.11 -22.94
N ARG A 669 -52.89 -13.90 -21.89
CA ARG A 669 -52.72 -15.36 -21.98
C ARG A 669 -53.69 -16.06 -21.04
N GLU A 670 -54.25 -17.18 -21.47
CA GLU A 670 -54.98 -18.07 -20.57
C GLU A 670 -53.98 -18.93 -19.80
N GLU A 671 -53.95 -18.79 -18.48
CA GLU A 671 -53.25 -19.72 -17.59
C GLU A 671 -54.26 -20.64 -16.93
N ILE A 672 -54.08 -21.94 -17.13
CA ILE A 672 -54.83 -22.96 -16.40
C ILE A 672 -54.26 -23.01 -14.99
N GLN A 673 -55.04 -22.59 -13.99
CA GLN A 673 -54.64 -22.68 -12.60
C GLN A 673 -54.55 -24.14 -12.14
N THR A 674 -53.92 -24.37 -10.98
CA THR A 674 -53.90 -25.70 -10.33
C THR A 674 -55.30 -26.26 -10.05
N THR A 675 -56.33 -25.42 -10.02
CA THR A 675 -57.74 -25.80 -9.88
C THR A 675 -58.38 -26.29 -11.19
N GLY A 676 -57.69 -26.19 -12.32
CA GLY A 676 -58.22 -26.51 -13.65
C GLY A 676 -58.99 -25.36 -14.32
N GLU A 677 -59.21 -24.24 -13.63
CA GLU A 677 -59.88 -23.06 -14.19
C GLU A 677 -58.91 -22.21 -15.03
N ALA A 678 -59.34 -21.82 -16.22
CA ALA A 678 -58.60 -20.89 -17.07
C ALA A 678 -58.76 -19.46 -16.52
N LYS A 679 -57.66 -18.83 -16.10
CA LYS A 679 -57.61 -17.40 -15.76
C LYS A 679 -56.89 -16.65 -16.87
N ILE A 680 -57.51 -15.60 -17.40
CA ILE A 680 -56.82 -14.66 -18.28
C ILE A 680 -55.83 -13.87 -17.42
N VAL A 681 -54.55 -14.06 -17.68
CA VAL A 681 -53.45 -13.31 -17.09
C VAL A 681 -52.99 -12.27 -18.10
N ILE A 682 -53.09 -11.01 -17.70
CA ILE A 682 -52.62 -9.88 -18.49
C ILE A 682 -51.16 -9.67 -18.16
N SER A 683 -50.31 -9.76 -19.19
CA SER A 683 -48.88 -9.50 -19.10
C SER A 683 -48.46 -8.49 -20.18
N ALA A 684 -47.20 -8.09 -20.18
CA ALA A 684 -46.63 -7.41 -21.33
C ALA A 684 -45.74 -8.36 -22.13
N TYR A 685 -45.77 -8.27 -23.44
CA TYR A 685 -44.77 -8.88 -24.32
C TYR A 685 -43.79 -7.82 -24.80
N CYS A 686 -42.49 -8.01 -24.57
CA CYS A 686 -41.47 -7.13 -25.14
C CYS A 686 -41.04 -7.67 -26.51
N PRO A 687 -41.31 -6.97 -27.63
CA PRO A 687 -40.97 -7.45 -28.96
C PRO A 687 -39.48 -7.73 -29.17
N ARG A 688 -38.61 -6.99 -28.49
CA ARG A 688 -37.16 -7.14 -28.57
C ARG A 688 -36.59 -8.21 -27.64
N ALA A 689 -37.09 -8.32 -26.42
CA ALA A 689 -36.72 -9.43 -25.53
C ALA A 689 -37.29 -10.76 -26.00
N ARG A 690 -38.36 -10.72 -26.81
CA ARG A 690 -39.15 -11.89 -27.23
C ARG A 690 -39.65 -12.73 -26.06
N ASN A 691 -39.80 -12.07 -24.91
CA ASN A 691 -40.17 -12.65 -23.63
C ASN A 691 -41.25 -11.79 -22.97
N ASN A 692 -41.91 -12.39 -21.98
CA ASN A 692 -42.91 -11.70 -21.18
C ASN A 692 -42.20 -10.77 -20.19
N CYS A 693 -42.78 -9.61 -19.99
CA CYS A 693 -42.41 -8.67 -18.96
C CYS A 693 -43.61 -8.48 -18.03
N ASN A 694 -43.33 -8.33 -16.75
CA ASN A 694 -44.37 -7.96 -15.79
C ASN A 694 -44.92 -6.58 -16.15
N LEU A 695 -46.21 -6.37 -15.96
CA LEU A 695 -46.80 -5.03 -16.04
C LEU A 695 -46.26 -4.19 -14.87
N PHE A 696 -46.16 -2.89 -15.10
CA PHE A 696 -45.82 -1.96 -14.03
C PHE A 696 -46.93 -1.95 -12.98
N GLU A 697 -46.57 -2.17 -11.71
CA GLU A 697 -47.47 -2.14 -10.56
C GLU A 697 -47.00 -1.06 -9.58
N PRO A 698 -47.68 0.08 -9.41
CA PRO A 698 -47.19 1.22 -8.62
C PRO A 698 -46.94 0.87 -7.14
N ASN A 699 -47.74 -0.03 -6.56
CA ASN A 699 -47.73 -0.35 -5.13
C ASN A 699 -46.92 -1.59 -4.77
N ARG A 700 -46.15 -2.15 -5.70
CA ARG A 700 -45.33 -3.34 -5.42
C ARG A 700 -44.17 -2.93 -4.50
N SER A 701 -44.03 -3.57 -3.34
CA SER A 701 -43.01 -3.26 -2.32
C SER A 701 -41.57 -3.28 -2.82
N SER A 702 -41.31 -3.93 -3.96
CA SER A 702 -40.03 -3.94 -4.66
C SER A 702 -39.66 -2.62 -5.36
N ASN A 703 -40.61 -1.69 -5.55
CA ASN A 703 -40.39 -0.46 -6.30
C ASN A 703 -39.82 0.70 -5.46
N SER A 704 -39.71 0.54 -4.13
CA SER A 704 -39.29 1.63 -3.24
C SER A 704 -37.80 1.98 -3.32
N ASN A 705 -36.94 1.05 -3.76
CA ASN A 705 -35.48 1.25 -3.72
C ASN A 705 -34.75 1.20 -5.08
N PHE A 706 -35.32 0.63 -6.15
CA PHE A 706 -34.60 0.42 -7.43
C PHE A 706 -35.32 0.99 -8.68
N GLY A 707 -36.35 1.81 -8.49
CA GLY A 707 -37.10 2.44 -9.59
C GLY A 707 -38.21 1.58 -10.17
N LEU A 708 -38.95 2.18 -11.11
CA LEU A 708 -40.18 1.65 -11.70
C LEU A 708 -39.91 0.32 -12.45
N TYR A 709 -40.35 -0.81 -11.90
CA TYR A 709 -40.18 -2.14 -12.51
C TYR A 709 -41.40 -2.56 -13.33
N GLY A 710 -41.17 -3.08 -14.54
CA GLY A 710 -42.21 -3.61 -15.43
C GLY A 710 -42.54 -2.70 -16.62
N ALA A 711 -43.34 -3.24 -17.54
CA ALA A 711 -43.77 -2.54 -18.74
C ALA A 711 -44.84 -1.49 -18.40
N ARG A 712 -44.54 -0.23 -18.71
CA ARG A 712 -45.46 0.90 -18.55
C ARG A 712 -46.30 1.05 -19.81
N LEU A 713 -47.47 0.39 -19.81
CA LEU A 713 -48.41 0.37 -20.94
C LEU A 713 -49.66 1.23 -20.70
N SER A 714 -49.95 1.54 -19.44
CA SER A 714 -51.07 2.36 -19.01
C SER A 714 -50.57 3.54 -18.18
N ALA A 715 -51.31 4.64 -18.22
CA ALA A 715 -51.06 5.79 -17.37
C ALA A 715 -51.31 5.44 -15.90
N GLU A 716 -50.38 5.81 -15.03
CA GLU A 716 -50.51 5.63 -13.59
C GLU A 716 -50.27 6.97 -12.88
N CYS A 717 -51.35 7.76 -12.81
CA CYS A 717 -51.34 9.14 -12.32
C CYS A 717 -51.12 9.26 -10.81
N SER A 718 -51.20 8.17 -10.03
CA SER A 718 -50.88 8.19 -8.59
C SER A 718 -49.38 8.40 -8.33
N GLN A 719 -48.52 8.05 -9.28
CA GLN A 719 -47.07 8.25 -9.19
C GLN A 719 -46.70 9.72 -9.01
N ASP A 720 -45.57 9.98 -8.36
CA ASP A 720 -44.92 11.30 -8.33
C ASP A 720 -44.74 11.88 -9.75
N TRP A 721 -44.95 13.19 -9.91
CA TRP A 721 -44.88 13.87 -11.22
C TRP A 721 -43.51 13.71 -11.88
N LYS A 722 -42.42 13.52 -11.12
CA LYS A 722 -41.09 13.28 -11.67
C LYS A 722 -40.96 11.96 -12.43
N ASN A 723 -41.89 11.03 -12.16
CA ASN A 723 -41.97 9.72 -12.81
C ASN A 723 -43.01 9.70 -13.93
N TRP A 724 -43.70 10.82 -14.20
CA TRP A 724 -44.66 10.90 -15.28
C TRP A 724 -43.96 10.83 -16.65
N SER A 725 -44.73 10.40 -17.63
CA SER A 725 -44.40 10.41 -19.05
C SER A 725 -45.60 10.98 -19.81
N LEU A 726 -45.56 10.93 -21.15
CA LEU A 726 -46.73 11.26 -21.96
C LEU A 726 -47.96 10.39 -21.65
N LEU A 727 -47.80 9.17 -21.09
CA LEU A 727 -48.93 8.35 -20.66
C LEU A 727 -49.77 9.09 -19.62
N GLU A 728 -49.12 9.50 -18.53
CA GLU A 728 -49.77 10.19 -17.42
C GLU A 728 -50.25 11.57 -17.84
N LEU A 729 -49.47 12.29 -18.65
CA LEU A 729 -49.87 13.61 -19.11
C LEU A 729 -51.12 13.53 -19.99
N PHE A 730 -51.18 12.65 -21.00
CA PHE A 730 -52.37 12.48 -21.82
C PHE A 730 -53.60 12.12 -20.99
N LYS A 731 -53.43 11.23 -20.01
CA LYS A 731 -54.53 10.84 -19.12
C LYS A 731 -54.98 11.99 -18.22
N ALA A 732 -54.06 12.82 -17.73
CA ALA A 732 -54.36 13.96 -16.85
C ALA A 732 -55.05 15.14 -17.55
N VAL A 733 -55.00 15.18 -18.89
CA VAL A 733 -55.65 16.20 -19.74
C VAL A 733 -56.78 15.63 -20.62
N ASP A 734 -57.17 14.37 -20.39
CA ASP A 734 -58.20 13.65 -21.15
C ASP A 734 -57.97 13.58 -22.68
N ILE A 735 -56.70 13.53 -23.12
CA ILE A 735 -56.35 13.24 -24.52
C ILE A 735 -56.35 11.73 -24.75
N VAL A 736 -57.11 11.28 -25.74
CA VAL A 736 -57.07 9.91 -26.25
C VAL A 736 -56.35 9.91 -27.61
N PRO A 737 -55.15 9.30 -27.71
CA PRO A 737 -54.43 9.19 -28.98
C PRO A 737 -55.28 8.53 -30.07
N SER A 738 -55.44 9.21 -31.21
CA SER A 738 -56.25 8.72 -32.34
C SER A 738 -55.57 9.04 -33.67
N MET A 739 -55.30 8.01 -34.47
CA MET A 739 -54.74 8.11 -35.83
C MET A 739 -55.31 6.98 -36.70
N PRO A 740 -55.38 7.13 -38.03
CA PRO A 740 -55.96 6.11 -38.93
C PRO A 740 -55.40 4.69 -38.72
N ASP A 741 -54.09 4.56 -38.48
CA ASP A 741 -53.40 3.26 -38.32
C ASP A 741 -53.25 2.79 -36.85
N LEU A 742 -53.83 3.54 -35.91
CA LEU A 742 -53.75 3.24 -34.49
C LEU A 742 -54.99 2.46 -34.03
N ARG A 743 -54.88 1.12 -34.04
CA ARG A 743 -55.98 0.22 -33.62
C ARG A 743 -56.46 0.44 -32.18
N LYS A 744 -55.53 0.73 -31.28
CA LYS A 744 -55.75 0.90 -29.84
C LYS A 744 -54.98 2.16 -29.40
N PRO A 745 -55.61 3.13 -28.72
CA PRO A 745 -54.93 4.33 -28.24
C PRO A 745 -53.68 4.02 -27.39
N GLU A 746 -53.74 2.95 -26.59
CA GLU A 746 -52.67 2.53 -25.69
C GLU A 746 -51.41 2.07 -26.44
N ASP A 747 -51.54 1.69 -27.71
CA ASP A 747 -50.40 1.28 -28.54
C ASP A 747 -49.52 2.46 -28.97
N TYR A 748 -50.00 3.71 -28.84
CA TYR A 748 -49.31 4.88 -29.41
C TYR A 748 -47.89 5.04 -28.87
N LEU A 749 -47.74 5.10 -27.55
CA LEU A 749 -46.44 5.31 -26.91
C LEU A 749 -45.50 4.10 -27.05
N PRO A 750 -45.93 2.84 -26.89
CA PRO A 750 -45.10 1.69 -27.21
C PRO A 750 -44.60 1.68 -28.67
N LYS A 751 -45.46 2.08 -29.63
CA LYS A 751 -45.09 2.22 -31.05
C LYS A 751 -44.06 3.34 -31.25
N LEU A 752 -44.22 4.47 -30.58
CA LEU A 752 -43.27 5.59 -30.60
C LEU A 752 -41.93 5.18 -29.99
N SER A 753 -41.93 4.60 -28.78
CA SER A 753 -40.75 4.05 -28.09
C SER A 753 -39.99 3.03 -28.95
N GLY A 754 -40.70 2.08 -29.56
CA GLY A 754 -40.09 1.10 -30.46
C GLY A 754 -39.42 1.74 -31.68
N TRP A 755 -40.02 2.80 -32.24
CA TRP A 755 -39.44 3.56 -33.33
C TRP A 755 -38.16 4.29 -32.91
N ILE A 756 -38.16 4.99 -31.77
CA ILE A 756 -36.96 5.67 -31.24
C ILE A 756 -35.84 4.69 -30.92
N ASN A 757 -36.15 3.60 -30.20
CA ASN A 757 -35.19 2.56 -29.88
C ASN A 757 -34.57 1.99 -31.16
N ARG A 758 -35.37 1.77 -32.22
CA ARG A 758 -34.88 1.25 -33.49
C ARG A 758 -33.96 2.24 -34.20
N ILE A 759 -34.34 3.52 -34.31
CA ILE A 759 -33.46 4.54 -34.90
C ILE A 759 -32.14 4.59 -34.14
N ASN A 760 -32.18 4.55 -32.81
CA ASN A 760 -30.98 4.56 -31.98
C ASN A 760 -30.09 3.33 -32.21
N GLU A 761 -30.68 2.15 -32.37
CA GLU A 761 -29.98 0.88 -32.64
C GLU A 761 -29.28 0.89 -34.00
N ILE A 762 -29.95 1.35 -35.06
CA ILE A 762 -29.41 1.29 -36.43
C ILE A 762 -28.62 2.54 -36.82
N ARG A 763 -28.48 3.54 -35.94
CA ARG A 763 -27.90 4.85 -36.28
C ARG A 763 -26.54 4.74 -36.97
N SER A 764 -25.65 3.88 -36.48
CA SER A 764 -24.33 3.69 -37.11
C SER A 764 -24.43 3.18 -38.55
N ARG A 765 -25.43 2.36 -38.84
CA ARG A 765 -25.75 1.86 -40.19
C ARG A 765 -26.53 2.85 -41.03
N LEU A 766 -27.08 3.93 -40.45
CA LEU A 766 -27.74 4.99 -41.23
C LEU A 766 -26.74 5.85 -41.99
N LYS A 767 -25.45 5.78 -41.68
CA LYS A 767 -24.42 6.51 -42.43
C LYS A 767 -24.23 5.91 -43.82
N CYS A 768 -24.17 6.77 -44.82
CA CYS A 768 -23.77 6.39 -46.17
C CYS A 768 -22.33 5.88 -46.15
N SER A 769 -22.08 4.74 -46.80
CA SER A 769 -20.77 4.09 -46.87
C SER A 769 -19.72 4.89 -47.63
N VAL A 770 -20.15 5.89 -48.42
CA VAL A 770 -19.30 6.73 -49.27
C VAL A 770 -18.95 8.07 -48.62
N CYS A 771 -19.95 8.78 -48.10
CA CYS A 771 -19.78 10.15 -47.58
C CYS A 771 -20.01 10.30 -46.07
N GLU A 772 -20.35 9.21 -45.40
CA GLU A 772 -20.65 9.14 -43.96
C GLU A 772 -21.84 9.99 -43.47
N ASP A 773 -22.46 10.79 -44.34
CA ASP A 773 -23.70 11.51 -44.05
C ASP A 773 -24.82 10.53 -43.68
N ILE A 774 -25.66 10.94 -42.73
CA ILE A 774 -26.84 10.18 -42.34
C ILE A 774 -27.83 10.15 -43.51
N MET A 775 -28.16 8.94 -43.95
CA MET A 775 -29.15 8.70 -44.97
C MET A 775 -30.54 8.96 -44.38
N PRO A 776 -31.30 9.94 -44.91
CA PRO A 776 -32.70 10.06 -44.57
C PRO A 776 -33.42 8.76 -44.93
N HIS A 777 -34.39 8.40 -44.10
CA HIS A 777 -35.29 7.32 -44.43
C HIS A 777 -36.27 7.78 -45.51
N ASN A 778 -36.70 6.85 -46.34
CA ASN A 778 -37.82 7.09 -47.22
C ASN A 778 -39.13 7.06 -46.40
N ILE A 779 -39.79 8.22 -46.29
CA ILE A 779 -41.03 8.41 -45.52
C ILE A 779 -42.18 7.58 -46.10
N GLU A 780 -42.17 7.22 -47.39
CA GLU A 780 -43.21 6.37 -48.00
C GLU A 780 -43.23 4.98 -47.35
N TYR A 781 -42.07 4.46 -46.96
CA TYR A 781 -41.96 3.17 -46.28
C TYR A 781 -42.20 3.28 -44.77
N SER A 782 -42.42 4.50 -44.25
CA SER A 782 -42.58 4.80 -42.82
C SER A 782 -44.00 4.63 -42.26
N GLN A 783 -44.98 4.34 -43.11
CA GLN A 783 -46.39 4.26 -42.73
C GLN A 783 -46.75 2.95 -42.01
N PHE A 784 -47.66 3.04 -41.05
CA PHE A 784 -47.66 2.20 -39.86
C PHE A 784 -48.40 0.86 -40.00
N SER A 785 -47.69 -0.28 -40.03
CA SER A 785 -48.24 -1.59 -39.56
C SER A 785 -47.25 -2.76 -39.38
N THR A 786 -45.95 -2.62 -39.68
CA THR A 786 -44.97 -3.71 -39.55
C THR A 786 -44.10 -3.61 -38.29
N ARG A 787 -43.43 -4.72 -37.89
CA ARG A 787 -42.50 -4.77 -36.72
C ARG A 787 -41.39 -3.72 -36.80
N PHE A 788 -41.03 -3.28 -38.02
CA PHE A 788 -40.07 -2.21 -38.30
C PHE A 788 -40.64 -1.26 -39.34
N ARG A 789 -40.93 -0.03 -38.89
CA ARG A 789 -41.55 1.02 -39.72
C ARG A 789 -40.57 1.66 -40.68
N VAL A 790 -39.27 1.59 -40.45
CA VAL A 790 -38.29 2.26 -41.30
C VAL A 790 -37.25 1.25 -41.74
N THR A 791 -37.29 0.91 -43.02
CA THR A 791 -36.41 -0.11 -43.60
C THR A 791 -35.64 0.36 -44.81
N VAL A 792 -36.01 1.47 -45.47
CA VAL A 792 -35.34 1.96 -46.68
C VAL A 792 -34.72 3.32 -46.44
N PHE A 793 -33.44 3.46 -46.78
CA PHE A 793 -32.64 4.67 -46.58
C PHE A 793 -31.89 5.02 -47.86
N SER A 794 -31.83 6.30 -48.19
CA SER A 794 -31.13 6.78 -49.38
C SER A 794 -30.28 7.99 -49.04
N CYS A 795 -29.03 7.98 -49.47
CA CYS A 795 -28.14 9.12 -49.37
C CYS A 795 -28.65 10.28 -50.24
N LYS A 796 -28.56 11.51 -49.72
CA LYS A 796 -29.00 12.73 -50.41
C LYS A 796 -28.12 13.15 -51.59
N HIS A 797 -26.92 12.57 -51.71
CA HIS A 797 -25.88 12.99 -52.67
C HIS A 797 -25.96 12.29 -54.05
N GLY A 798 -26.97 11.44 -54.30
CA GLY A 798 -27.26 10.90 -55.64
C GLY A 798 -26.80 9.45 -55.87
N GLU A 799 -26.63 9.08 -57.15
CA GLU A 799 -26.49 7.69 -57.62
C GLU A 799 -25.15 7.02 -57.26
N ASP A 800 -24.08 7.79 -57.06
CA ASP A 800 -22.76 7.27 -56.66
C ASP A 800 -22.66 6.95 -55.16
N HIS A 801 -23.75 7.13 -54.42
CA HIS A 801 -23.83 6.90 -52.98
C HIS A 801 -24.80 5.76 -52.66
N ASP A 802 -24.81 5.34 -51.40
CA ASP A 802 -25.77 4.39 -50.88
C ASP A 802 -27.22 4.84 -51.18
N HIS A 803 -27.92 4.12 -52.05
CA HIS A 803 -29.30 4.42 -52.45
C HIS A 803 -30.20 3.19 -52.30
N ASN A 804 -31.43 3.38 -51.81
CA ASN A 804 -32.39 2.31 -51.51
C ASN A 804 -31.81 1.19 -50.62
N ILE A 805 -31.02 1.59 -49.63
CA ILE A 805 -30.43 0.66 -48.65
C ILE A 805 -31.50 0.13 -47.74
N TYR A 806 -31.59 -1.20 -47.68
CA TYR A 806 -32.55 -1.92 -46.85
C TYR A 806 -31.92 -2.31 -45.52
N LEU A 807 -32.43 -1.76 -44.42
CA LEU A 807 -32.05 -2.11 -43.04
C LEU A 807 -33.25 -2.73 -42.30
N ASN A 808 -33.23 -4.04 -42.09
CA ASN A 808 -34.34 -4.75 -41.43
C ASN A 808 -33.84 -5.71 -40.34
N GLU A 809 -34.71 -6.27 -39.51
CA GLU A 809 -34.37 -7.33 -38.55
C GLU A 809 -34.59 -8.71 -39.18
N CYS A 810 -33.65 -9.62 -39.00
CA CYS A 810 -33.83 -11.00 -39.40
C CYS A 810 -34.85 -11.71 -38.50
N TRP A 811 -35.93 -12.23 -39.08
CA TRP A 811 -36.93 -13.03 -38.35
C TRP A 811 -36.33 -14.32 -37.74
N GLY A 812 -35.28 -14.86 -38.38
CA GLY A 812 -34.53 -16.04 -37.94
C GLY A 812 -33.71 -15.78 -36.67
N CYS A 813 -32.68 -14.92 -36.79
CA CYS A 813 -31.69 -14.70 -35.74
C CYS A 813 -31.73 -13.33 -35.06
N SER A 814 -32.66 -12.44 -35.41
CA SER A 814 -32.80 -11.07 -34.87
C SER A 814 -31.72 -10.07 -35.29
N GLU A 815 -30.67 -10.50 -35.98
CA GLU A 815 -29.61 -9.60 -36.44
C GLU A 815 -30.09 -8.65 -37.52
N ILE A 816 -29.46 -7.49 -37.63
CA ILE A 816 -29.81 -6.49 -38.65
C ILE A 816 -29.33 -6.98 -40.02
N ILE A 817 -30.27 -7.08 -40.96
CA ILE A 817 -30.00 -7.26 -42.39
C ILE A 817 -29.71 -5.89 -42.98
N ASP A 818 -28.53 -5.73 -43.55
CA ASP A 818 -28.11 -4.54 -44.29
C ASP A 818 -27.86 -4.94 -45.75
N SER A 819 -28.59 -4.33 -46.69
CA SER A 819 -28.49 -4.71 -48.12
C SER A 819 -27.13 -4.40 -48.74
N ARG A 820 -26.29 -3.56 -48.11
CA ARG A 820 -24.91 -3.33 -48.54
C ARG A 820 -24.03 -4.55 -48.30
N GLU A 821 -24.30 -5.23 -47.19
CA GLU A 821 -23.60 -6.44 -46.75
C GLU A 821 -24.20 -7.71 -47.38
N SER A 822 -25.53 -7.76 -47.49
CA SER A 822 -26.27 -8.84 -48.14
C SER A 822 -26.98 -8.35 -49.40
N ARG A 823 -26.32 -8.51 -50.54
CA ARG A 823 -26.85 -8.08 -51.84
C ARG A 823 -27.85 -9.06 -52.46
N TYR A 824 -27.93 -10.29 -51.93
CA TYR A 824 -28.72 -11.35 -52.52
C TYR A 824 -30.07 -11.51 -51.83
N GLN A 825 -31.08 -11.80 -52.63
CA GLN A 825 -32.46 -11.96 -52.19
C GLN A 825 -32.92 -13.41 -52.39
N SER A 826 -33.84 -13.88 -51.55
CA SER A 826 -34.45 -15.19 -51.70
C SER A 826 -35.32 -15.23 -52.96
N PRO A 827 -35.31 -16.33 -53.74
CA PRO A 827 -35.97 -16.39 -55.05
C PRO A 827 -37.49 -16.21 -55.05
N GLU A 828 -38.17 -16.56 -53.96
CA GLU A 828 -39.64 -16.59 -53.93
C GLU A 828 -40.30 -15.21 -53.78
N LYS A 829 -39.79 -14.39 -52.88
CA LYS A 829 -40.42 -13.11 -52.49
C LYS A 829 -39.43 -11.94 -52.40
N ASN A 830 -38.25 -12.09 -53.00
CA ASN A 830 -37.23 -11.03 -53.08
C ASN A 830 -36.79 -10.44 -51.72
N TYR A 831 -36.89 -11.20 -50.62
CA TYR A 831 -36.34 -10.78 -49.32
C TYR A 831 -34.82 -10.91 -49.28
N TYR A 832 -34.12 -9.87 -48.84
CA TYR A 832 -32.68 -9.94 -48.58
C TYR A 832 -32.35 -11.05 -47.58
N ILE A 833 -31.30 -11.83 -47.87
CA ILE A 833 -30.91 -13.00 -47.10
C ILE A 833 -30.02 -12.56 -45.93
N CYS A 834 -30.35 -12.92 -44.69
CA CYS A 834 -29.52 -12.51 -43.55
C CYS A 834 -28.09 -13.03 -43.64
N ILE A 835 -27.10 -12.12 -43.55
CA ILE A 835 -25.67 -12.46 -43.56
C ILE A 835 -25.22 -13.29 -42.34
N HIS A 836 -26.01 -13.34 -41.27
CA HIS A 836 -25.63 -14.09 -40.06
C HIS A 836 -26.20 -15.51 -40.02
N CYS A 837 -27.42 -15.71 -40.53
CA CYS A 837 -28.11 -17.01 -40.42
C CYS A 837 -28.67 -17.56 -41.74
N GLY A 838 -28.52 -16.84 -42.85
CA GLY A 838 -29.04 -17.25 -44.16
C GLY A 838 -30.56 -17.24 -44.29
N SER A 839 -31.31 -16.68 -43.32
CA SER A 839 -32.78 -16.61 -43.41
C SER A 839 -33.22 -15.56 -44.43
N GLY A 840 -34.10 -15.96 -45.35
CA GLY A 840 -34.74 -15.12 -46.37
C GLY A 840 -36.25 -15.09 -46.18
N THR A 841 -37.03 -15.54 -47.17
CA THR A 841 -38.50 -15.64 -47.06
C THR A 841 -38.93 -16.53 -45.87
N GLN A 842 -39.79 -16.01 -45.01
CA GLN A 842 -40.36 -16.76 -43.87
C GLN A 842 -41.34 -17.85 -44.38
N HIS A 843 -41.30 -19.03 -43.76
CA HIS A 843 -42.12 -20.20 -44.13
C HIS A 843 -42.00 -20.62 -45.59
N SER A 844 -40.84 -20.39 -46.20
CA SER A 844 -40.57 -20.84 -47.56
C SER A 844 -40.60 -22.37 -47.64
N ASN A 845 -41.23 -22.91 -48.70
CA ASN A 845 -41.22 -24.35 -49.00
C ASN A 845 -40.14 -24.72 -50.01
N THR A 846 -39.52 -23.74 -50.69
CA THR A 846 -38.47 -24.00 -51.68
C THR A 846 -37.10 -23.50 -51.26
N TYR A 847 -37.00 -22.45 -50.44
CA TYR A 847 -35.75 -21.87 -49.98
C TYR A 847 -35.39 -22.34 -48.56
N THR A 848 -34.16 -22.83 -48.37
CA THR A 848 -33.59 -23.21 -47.07
C THR A 848 -32.38 -22.33 -46.73
N GLN A 849 -32.15 -22.07 -45.43
CA GLN A 849 -30.95 -21.36 -44.97
C GLN A 849 -29.66 -22.06 -45.44
N GLY A 850 -28.85 -21.36 -46.23
CA GLY A 850 -27.62 -21.87 -46.83
C GLY A 850 -27.76 -22.31 -48.30
N ASP A 851 -28.96 -22.27 -48.88
CA ASP A 851 -29.16 -22.50 -50.31
C ASP A 851 -28.41 -21.46 -51.15
N ILE A 852 -28.32 -20.21 -50.67
CA ILE A 852 -27.57 -19.11 -51.31
C ILE A 852 -26.70 -18.46 -50.24
N CYS A 853 -25.42 -18.24 -50.53
CA CYS A 853 -24.53 -17.47 -49.67
C CYS A 853 -24.91 -15.98 -49.70
N PRO A 854 -25.31 -15.36 -48.57
CA PRO A 854 -25.74 -13.96 -48.55
C PRO A 854 -24.66 -12.95 -48.95
N LYS A 855 -23.37 -13.32 -48.81
CA LYS A 855 -22.24 -12.45 -49.15
C LYS A 855 -21.85 -12.44 -50.64
N CYS A 856 -22.01 -13.55 -51.36
CA CYS A 856 -21.48 -13.69 -52.73
C CYS A 856 -22.38 -14.44 -53.71
N GLY A 857 -23.60 -14.83 -53.30
CA GLY A 857 -24.58 -15.46 -54.19
C GLY A 857 -24.30 -16.90 -54.56
N THR A 858 -23.18 -17.47 -54.13
CA THR A 858 -22.83 -18.87 -54.38
C THR A 858 -23.93 -19.79 -53.86
N ILE A 859 -24.38 -20.70 -54.74
CA ILE A 859 -25.44 -21.65 -54.43
C ILE A 859 -24.87 -22.87 -53.69
N GLY A 860 -25.57 -23.34 -52.65
CA GLY A 860 -25.25 -24.55 -51.91
C GLY A 860 -24.02 -24.41 -51.01
N MET A 861 -24.20 -23.79 -49.85
CA MET A 861 -23.14 -23.69 -48.83
C MET A 861 -22.83 -25.06 -48.21
N LYS A 862 -21.55 -25.32 -47.91
CA LYS A 862 -21.08 -26.57 -47.30
C LYS A 862 -21.59 -26.71 -45.88
N VAL A 863 -22.08 -27.89 -45.54
CA VAL A 863 -22.66 -28.21 -44.22
C VAL A 863 -21.58 -28.53 -43.19
N SER A 864 -21.65 -27.89 -42.02
CA SER A 864 -20.83 -28.19 -40.85
C SER A 864 -21.65 -28.02 -39.56
N LYS A 865 -22.29 -29.09 -39.08
CA LYS A 865 -23.20 -29.04 -37.91
C LYS A 865 -24.28 -27.94 -38.08
N ARG A 866 -24.39 -27.03 -37.10
CA ARG A 866 -25.28 -25.85 -37.07
C ARG A 866 -24.77 -24.66 -37.92
N TYR A 867 -23.64 -24.82 -38.61
CA TYR A 867 -23.05 -23.80 -39.45
C TYR A 867 -23.07 -24.19 -40.92
N ARG A 868 -23.09 -23.20 -41.80
CA ARG A 868 -22.93 -23.38 -43.25
C ARG A 868 -21.80 -22.49 -43.71
N ASN A 869 -20.88 -23.02 -44.50
CA ASN A 869 -19.71 -22.31 -44.99
C ASN A 869 -19.76 -22.19 -46.52
N CYS A 870 -19.68 -20.98 -47.04
CA CYS A 870 -19.57 -20.75 -48.46
C CYS A 870 -18.21 -21.23 -48.96
N HIS A 871 -18.21 -22.09 -49.98
CA HIS A 871 -16.97 -22.60 -50.56
C HIS A 871 -16.24 -21.57 -51.43
N SER A 872 -16.93 -20.53 -51.92
CA SER A 872 -16.33 -19.49 -52.77
C SER A 872 -15.69 -18.35 -51.98
N CYS A 873 -16.28 -17.92 -50.86
CA CYS A 873 -15.82 -16.74 -50.12
C CYS A 873 -15.56 -17.00 -48.62
N ASN A 874 -15.59 -18.26 -48.18
CA ASN A 874 -15.41 -18.70 -46.79
C ASN A 874 -16.37 -18.07 -45.76
N HIS A 875 -17.41 -17.37 -46.21
CA HIS A 875 -18.42 -16.79 -45.35
C HIS A 875 -19.21 -17.88 -44.61
N SER A 876 -19.37 -17.73 -43.29
CA SER A 876 -20.09 -18.67 -42.45
C SER A 876 -21.38 -18.07 -41.92
N ILE A 877 -22.46 -18.86 -41.95
CA ILE A 877 -23.73 -18.55 -41.29
C ILE A 877 -24.03 -19.56 -40.19
N LYS A 878 -24.70 -19.13 -39.12
CA LYS A 878 -25.22 -19.98 -38.04
C LYS A 878 -26.72 -20.16 -38.23
N LEU A 879 -27.17 -21.40 -38.39
CA LEU A 879 -28.59 -21.70 -38.60
C LEU A 879 -29.43 -21.25 -37.39
N PRO A 880 -30.65 -20.70 -37.63
CA PRO A 880 -31.56 -20.31 -36.55
C PRO A 880 -32.10 -21.55 -35.81
N GLU A 881 -32.90 -21.36 -34.75
CA GLU A 881 -33.61 -22.45 -34.08
C GLU A 881 -34.35 -23.36 -35.06
N GLU A 882 -34.48 -24.64 -34.70
CA GLU A 882 -34.96 -25.66 -35.62
C GLU A 882 -36.36 -25.39 -36.18
N ARG A 883 -37.26 -24.84 -35.34
CA ARG A 883 -38.61 -24.36 -35.72
C ARG A 883 -38.63 -23.20 -36.71
N LYS A 884 -37.48 -22.57 -36.97
CA LYS A 884 -37.30 -21.43 -37.88
C LYS A 884 -36.56 -21.81 -39.16
N ILE A 885 -36.22 -23.08 -39.35
CA ILE A 885 -35.60 -23.53 -40.60
C ILE A 885 -36.69 -23.68 -41.66
N THR A 886 -36.48 -23.09 -42.84
CA THR A 886 -37.41 -23.16 -43.98
C THR A 886 -36.95 -24.19 -45.00
N GLY A 887 -37.78 -24.49 -46.00
CA GLY A 887 -37.48 -25.38 -47.11
C GLY A 887 -38.45 -26.55 -47.21
N SER A 888 -38.23 -27.40 -48.21
CA SER A 888 -39.08 -28.56 -48.47
C SER A 888 -38.93 -29.60 -47.36
N GLU A 889 -40.02 -30.32 -47.10
CA GLU A 889 -40.00 -31.46 -46.18
C GLU A 889 -39.29 -32.65 -46.80
N CYS A 890 -38.51 -33.35 -46.00
CA CYS A 890 -37.89 -34.60 -46.43
C CYS A 890 -38.98 -35.67 -46.64
N PRO A 891 -39.05 -36.31 -47.81
CA PRO A 891 -40.10 -37.29 -48.11
C PRO A 891 -40.07 -38.52 -47.18
N GLN A 892 -38.92 -38.82 -46.56
CA GLN A 892 -38.78 -39.96 -45.65
C GLN A 892 -39.11 -39.60 -44.20
N CYS A 893 -38.44 -38.59 -43.62
CA CYS A 893 -38.56 -38.27 -42.20
C CYS A 893 -39.48 -37.08 -41.91
N ARG A 894 -40.10 -36.48 -42.94
CA ARG A 894 -40.97 -35.29 -42.86
C ARG A 894 -40.34 -34.06 -42.20
N THR A 895 -39.02 -34.07 -42.01
CA THR A 895 -38.30 -32.93 -41.46
C THR A 895 -38.26 -31.80 -42.49
N GLN A 896 -38.65 -30.60 -42.07
CA GLN A 896 -38.58 -29.40 -42.88
C GLN A 896 -37.13 -28.91 -43.08
N GLY A 897 -36.83 -28.44 -44.29
CA GLY A 897 -35.55 -27.84 -44.64
C GLY A 897 -34.55 -28.79 -45.32
N MET A 898 -34.99 -29.48 -46.38
CA MET A 898 -34.07 -30.14 -47.30
C MET A 898 -33.15 -29.12 -47.95
N MET A 899 -31.85 -29.29 -47.76
CA MET A 899 -30.84 -28.28 -48.06
C MET A 899 -30.28 -28.48 -49.46
N LEU A 900 -30.08 -27.40 -50.20
CA LEU A 900 -29.36 -27.47 -51.46
C LEU A 900 -27.86 -27.57 -51.19
N THR A 901 -27.21 -28.60 -51.75
CA THR A 901 -25.76 -28.75 -51.72
C THR A 901 -25.23 -29.16 -53.09
N VAL A 902 -23.92 -29.11 -53.26
CA VAL A 902 -23.24 -29.51 -54.49
C VAL A 902 -22.50 -30.81 -54.21
N ASN A 903 -22.85 -31.89 -54.92
CA ASN A 903 -22.20 -33.18 -54.74
C ASN A 903 -20.81 -33.22 -55.42
N GLN A 904 -20.08 -34.34 -55.26
CA GLN A 904 -18.74 -34.52 -55.85
C GLN A 904 -18.69 -34.35 -57.38
N LYS A 905 -19.83 -34.44 -58.07
CA LYS A 905 -19.96 -34.27 -59.53
C LYS A 905 -20.36 -32.84 -59.92
N ASN A 906 -20.25 -31.88 -59.01
CA ASN A 906 -20.72 -30.50 -59.18
C ASN A 906 -22.21 -30.37 -59.54
N LYS A 907 -23.05 -31.36 -59.20
CA LYS A 907 -24.51 -31.28 -59.39
C LYS A 907 -25.18 -30.78 -58.11
N GLN A 908 -26.13 -29.85 -58.28
CA GLN A 908 -26.99 -29.39 -57.20
C GLN A 908 -27.98 -30.50 -56.81
N VAL A 909 -27.97 -30.89 -55.53
CA VAL A 909 -28.86 -31.92 -54.97
C VAL A 909 -29.45 -31.41 -53.66
N ARG A 910 -30.69 -31.80 -53.36
CA ARG A 910 -31.31 -31.52 -52.06
C ARG A 910 -31.11 -32.71 -51.12
N VAL A 911 -30.57 -32.43 -49.95
CA VAL A 911 -30.21 -33.44 -48.94
C VAL A 911 -30.92 -33.15 -47.62
N CYS A 912 -31.31 -34.20 -46.91
CA CYS A 912 -31.83 -34.11 -45.56
C CYS A 912 -30.72 -33.70 -44.59
N ARG A 913 -31.05 -32.87 -43.59
CA ARG A 913 -30.09 -32.41 -42.58
C ARG A 913 -29.81 -33.42 -41.47
N PHE A 914 -30.63 -34.45 -41.33
CA PHE A 914 -30.45 -35.49 -40.32
C PHE A 914 -29.58 -36.61 -40.88
N ASP A 915 -28.43 -36.85 -40.26
CA ASP A 915 -27.46 -37.87 -40.71
C ASP A 915 -28.06 -39.28 -40.80
N SER A 916 -29.08 -39.56 -39.97
CA SER A 916 -29.82 -40.84 -39.95
C SER A 916 -30.82 -41.03 -41.10
N CYS A 917 -31.08 -40.00 -41.91
CA CYS A 917 -31.99 -40.08 -43.05
C CYS A 917 -31.28 -40.64 -44.29
N ARG A 918 -31.95 -41.45 -45.14
CA ARG A 918 -31.31 -41.99 -46.37
C ARG A 918 -31.01 -40.92 -47.41
N TYR A 919 -31.62 -39.74 -47.27
CA TYR A 919 -31.35 -38.57 -48.10
C TYR A 919 -30.27 -37.66 -47.48
N SER A 920 -29.54 -38.09 -46.44
CA SER A 920 -28.51 -37.29 -45.77
C SER A 920 -27.23 -37.15 -46.59
N ILE A 921 -26.40 -36.16 -46.24
CA ILE A 921 -25.10 -35.90 -46.89
C ILE A 921 -24.14 -37.08 -46.75
N SER A 922 -24.22 -37.87 -45.67
CA SER A 922 -23.39 -39.06 -45.53
C SER A 922 -23.86 -40.22 -46.41
N ALA A 923 -25.13 -40.19 -46.86
CA ALA A 923 -25.75 -41.21 -47.70
C ALA A 923 -25.81 -40.85 -49.20
N THR A 924 -25.57 -39.59 -49.58
CA THR A 924 -25.62 -39.05 -50.96
C THR A 924 -24.34 -38.36 -51.37
#